data_AF-A0AAE9A4R7-F1
#
_entry.id   AF-A0AAE9A4R7-F1
#
_cell.length_a   1.000
_cell.length_b   1.000
_cell.length_c   1.000
_cell.angle_alpha   90.00
_cell.angle_beta   90.00
_cell.angle_gamma   90.00
#
_symmetry.space_group_name_H-M   'P 1'
#
loop_
_entity.id
_entity.type
_entity.pdbx_description
1 polymer ?
#
loop_
_entity_poly.entity_id
_entity_poly.type
_entity_poly.pdbx_seq_one_letter_code
_entity_poly.pdbx_strand_id
1 'polypeptide(L)'
;MGHAYQWLPTKNNFSSMEFRYNSRSITVKLVSDYIHTELVYKDIGGGSMSLESKENKKLRNSLTIDDTFFNVFCEDFELIISNQRVPTISLVLRHNSYYDETRECEEVFLDFITSKLFDCLEKSLKSRKDLFQVSLVILEPVDMDQAMSIILNMDPFELSLVEISFSHRTNQVNIDGISSLIEWNQGRKLELNMYFGIMSAENLVTVKHLLKHHSTFHRVEIYYKNSDDNLDLSFDVLHQQWVCSVFKQFIFTLRNQEADQLKNEVSASSIDVILSGRVSQNPFIMESVLKNLECFDIQRLRKTSSGIRRCVDYIKPEPHIEKCSIEFDSINRIVTSIAQRNGLFKKVRYGDGKDIYGVHNVHCGKTTMEGEDLGRIVLNDFKINLEHQKTCLEEFFVNFSFVHAFHNRSNPNWRPRKVDNGSRKKVDYDQVASLTSEFTEKTDQCLKSMPPLRVRTLIIGSVNQEDVFRILSHVHPEILKVIEIRYPFKVNVEKCLEVDNICQLKQWNSAEELIINSVTISTGIQEMKITHFVSVDILVENIYAEDIVYLKKELLKSSNFKKFKITFAKSTLDQSVLLSLGEPYRLAGYTRVWYFLFPNSTQYLHIFLHSERSVIFNRVEFENTPFFEPIVQNE
;
A
#
# COMPACT_ATOMS: atom_id res chain seq x y z
N MET A 1 -9.35 39.60 -3.37
CA MET A 1 -8.03 38.96 -3.27
C MET A 1 -8.27 37.46 -3.09
N GLY A 2 -8.05 36.68 -4.13
CA GLY A 2 -8.50 35.27 -4.24
C GLY A 2 -7.36 34.26 -4.41
N HIS A 3 -6.17 34.54 -3.89
CA HIS A 3 -4.98 33.70 -4.05
C HIS A 3 -4.86 32.70 -2.91
N ALA A 4 -4.79 31.40 -3.20
CA ALA A 4 -4.49 30.38 -2.18
C ALA A 4 -3.04 30.47 -1.68
N TYR A 5 -2.14 31.14 -2.41
CA TYR A 5 -0.78 31.40 -1.94
C TYR A 5 -0.75 32.10 -0.57
N GLN A 6 -1.75 32.94 -0.26
CA GLN A 6 -1.86 33.61 1.04
C GLN A 6 -2.18 32.66 2.19
N TRP A 7 -2.74 31.48 1.89
CA TRP A 7 -3.11 30.47 2.88
C TRP A 7 -1.94 29.56 3.27
N LEU A 8 -0.82 29.64 2.54
CA LEU A 8 0.34 28.80 2.81
C LEU A 8 1.03 29.27 4.11
N PRO A 9 1.21 28.36 5.09
CA PRO A 9 1.81 28.71 6.39
C PRO A 9 3.27 29.15 6.24
N THR A 10 3.98 28.52 5.32
CA THR A 10 5.31 28.92 4.85
C THR A 10 5.17 29.42 3.42
N LYS A 11 5.41 30.71 3.18
CA LYS A 11 5.28 31.31 1.84
C LYS A 11 6.49 31.04 0.94
N ASN A 12 7.54 30.49 1.51
CA ASN A 12 8.78 30.12 0.88
C ASN A 12 9.28 28.84 1.57
N ASN A 13 10.08 28.05 0.86
CA ASN A 13 10.80 26.88 1.38
C ASN A 13 10.04 25.57 1.39
N PHE A 14 9.53 25.18 0.23
CA PHE A 14 9.01 23.83 0.02
C PHE A 14 10.13 22.88 -0.39
N SER A 15 10.23 21.73 0.28
CA SER A 15 11.16 20.65 -0.06
C SER A 15 10.62 19.77 -1.19
N SER A 16 9.29 19.70 -1.37
CA SER A 16 8.66 18.97 -2.46
C SER A 16 7.43 19.71 -2.97
N MET A 17 7.30 19.80 -4.29
CA MET A 17 6.15 20.38 -4.98
C MET A 17 5.60 19.39 -6.00
N GLU A 18 4.33 19.00 -5.84
CA GLU A 18 3.65 18.08 -6.75
C GLU A 18 2.36 18.70 -7.27
N PHE A 19 2.28 18.84 -8.60
CA PHE A 19 1.17 19.41 -9.35
C PHE A 19 0.52 18.30 -10.17
N ARG A 20 -0.73 17.96 -9.79
CA ARG A 20 -1.54 16.94 -10.46
C ARG A 20 -2.77 17.57 -11.07
N TYR A 21 -2.94 17.44 -12.38
CA TYR A 21 -4.07 18.07 -13.09
C TYR A 21 -4.91 17.05 -13.86
N ASN A 22 -6.19 17.36 -14.07
CA ASN A 22 -7.09 16.67 -14.99
C ASN A 22 -7.97 17.69 -15.71
N SER A 23 -8.94 17.22 -16.50
CA SER A 23 -9.83 18.08 -17.29
C SER A 23 -10.63 19.14 -16.48
N ARG A 24 -10.77 19.00 -15.16
CA ARG A 24 -11.64 19.87 -14.32
C ARG A 24 -11.02 20.34 -13.01
N SER A 25 -9.78 19.96 -12.72
CA SER A 25 -9.16 20.31 -11.45
C SER A 25 -7.64 20.20 -11.48
N ILE A 26 -7.01 21.01 -10.63
CA ILE A 26 -5.57 20.98 -10.34
C ILE A 26 -5.43 20.78 -8.83
N THR A 27 -4.64 19.80 -8.45
CA THR A 27 -4.26 19.52 -7.06
C THR A 27 -2.79 19.83 -6.89
N VAL A 28 -2.47 20.72 -5.96
CA VAL A 28 -1.11 21.12 -5.63
C VAL A 28 -0.79 20.60 -4.25
N LYS A 29 0.28 19.81 -4.13
CA LYS A 29 0.78 19.32 -2.85
C LYS A 29 2.14 19.91 -2.58
N LEU A 30 2.26 20.55 -1.44
CA LEU A 30 3.46 21.24 -1.00
C LEU A 30 3.89 20.68 0.35
N VAL A 31 5.17 20.37 0.47
CA VAL A 31 5.79 19.85 1.71
C VAL A 31 6.88 20.80 2.18
N SER A 32 6.86 21.17 3.46
CA SER A 32 7.90 21.98 4.12
C SER A 32 8.04 21.51 5.57
N ASP A 33 9.26 21.22 6.05
CA ASP A 33 9.63 20.96 7.46
C ASP A 33 8.46 20.43 8.34
N TYR A 34 7.88 19.28 7.97
CA TYR A 34 6.78 18.54 8.63
C TYR A 34 5.32 18.94 8.31
N ILE A 35 5.05 20.00 7.55
CA ILE A 35 3.70 20.43 7.13
C ILE A 35 3.39 19.93 5.72
N HIS A 36 2.25 19.26 5.57
CA HIS A 36 1.69 18.83 4.28
C HIS A 36 0.48 19.69 3.94
N THR A 37 0.63 20.55 2.93
CA THR A 37 -0.45 21.40 2.43
C THR A 37 -0.91 20.92 1.06
N GLU A 38 -2.21 20.76 0.89
CA GLU A 38 -2.85 20.40 -0.37
C GLU A 38 -3.83 21.51 -0.77
N LEU A 39 -3.62 22.10 -1.94
CA LEU A 39 -4.54 23.07 -2.55
C LEU A 39 -5.28 22.37 -3.70
N VAL A 40 -6.59 22.53 -3.74
CA VAL A 40 -7.43 21.94 -4.79
C VAL A 40 -8.20 23.06 -5.49
N TYR A 41 -7.85 23.27 -6.76
CA TYR A 41 -8.53 24.16 -7.68
C TYR A 41 -9.48 23.30 -8.50
N LYS A 42 -10.80 23.55 -8.43
CA LYS A 42 -11.79 22.71 -9.10
C LYS A 42 -12.84 23.54 -9.82
N ASP A 43 -13.12 23.20 -11.06
CA ASP A 43 -14.23 23.75 -11.82
C ASP A 43 -15.57 23.27 -11.24
N ILE A 44 -16.45 24.22 -10.90
CA ILE A 44 -17.81 23.95 -10.42
C ILE A 44 -18.89 24.31 -11.45
N GLY A 45 -18.50 24.79 -12.64
CA GLY A 45 -19.37 25.18 -13.73
C GLY A 45 -19.87 26.62 -13.64
N GLY A 46 -20.29 27.18 -14.79
CA GLY A 46 -20.82 28.54 -14.86
C GLY A 46 -19.77 29.65 -14.94
N GLY A 47 -18.49 29.31 -15.17
CA GLY A 47 -17.37 30.27 -15.17
C GLY A 47 -16.77 30.53 -13.78
N SER A 48 -17.18 29.75 -12.78
CA SER A 48 -16.70 29.86 -11.40
C SER A 48 -15.95 28.59 -10.98
N MET A 49 -15.04 28.74 -10.02
CA MET A 49 -14.20 27.66 -9.48
C MET A 49 -14.25 27.60 -7.94
N SER A 50 -14.06 26.41 -7.36
CA SER A 50 -13.90 26.18 -5.92
C SER A 50 -12.44 25.93 -5.55
N LEU A 51 -11.92 26.71 -4.61
CA LEU A 51 -10.55 26.67 -4.12
C LEU A 51 -10.54 26.16 -2.68
N GLU A 52 -10.01 24.96 -2.45
CA GLU A 52 -9.93 24.35 -1.12
C GLU A 52 -8.47 24.25 -0.67
N SER A 53 -8.20 24.52 0.61
CA SER A 53 -6.93 24.20 1.25
C SER A 53 -7.14 23.13 2.32
N LYS A 54 -6.32 22.09 2.26
CA LYS A 54 -6.26 21.00 3.23
C LYS A 54 -4.87 20.95 3.84
N GLU A 55 -4.83 20.83 5.15
CA GLU A 55 -3.59 20.64 5.92
C GLU A 55 -3.71 19.34 6.68
N ASN A 56 -2.77 18.41 6.51
CA ASN A 56 -2.84 17.06 7.11
C ASN A 56 -4.19 16.35 6.86
N LYS A 57 -4.73 16.48 5.63
CA LYS A 57 -6.03 15.94 5.17
C LYS A 57 -7.27 16.53 5.84
N LYS A 58 -7.14 17.60 6.63
CA LYS A 58 -8.27 18.34 7.19
C LYS A 58 -8.53 19.61 6.37
N LEU A 59 -9.78 19.85 6.01
CA LEU A 59 -10.18 21.08 5.31
C LEU A 59 -9.96 22.29 6.23
N ARG A 60 -9.26 23.31 5.73
CA ARG A 60 -8.93 24.52 6.47
C ARG A 60 -9.64 25.75 5.91
N ASN A 61 -9.48 25.99 4.61
CA ASN A 61 -10.07 27.14 3.91
C ASN A 61 -10.82 26.67 2.65
N SER A 62 -11.87 27.39 2.29
CA SER A 62 -12.61 27.18 1.04
C SER A 62 -13.09 28.53 0.51
N LEU A 63 -12.95 28.75 -0.79
CA LEU A 63 -13.41 29.96 -1.48
C LEU A 63 -14.03 29.60 -2.84
N THR A 64 -15.01 30.38 -3.28
CA THR A 64 -15.53 30.33 -4.65
C THR A 64 -15.14 31.62 -5.37
N ILE A 65 -14.59 31.49 -6.57
CA ILE A 65 -14.09 32.61 -7.38
C ILE A 65 -14.73 32.55 -8.76
N ASP A 66 -15.21 33.68 -9.26
CA ASP A 66 -15.77 33.83 -10.61
C ASP A 66 -14.64 34.02 -11.65
N ASP A 67 -13.81 33.00 -11.80
CA ASP A 67 -12.78 32.88 -12.83
C ASP A 67 -12.56 31.40 -13.15
N THR A 68 -11.82 31.12 -14.23
CA THR A 68 -11.38 29.77 -14.56
C THR A 68 -10.32 29.30 -13.57
N PHE A 69 -10.43 28.05 -13.14
CA PHE A 69 -9.49 27.45 -12.18
C PHE A 69 -8.02 27.46 -12.66
N PHE A 70 -7.80 27.52 -13.98
CA PHE A 70 -6.47 27.65 -14.57
C PHE A 70 -5.83 29.01 -14.32
N ASN A 71 -6.54 30.12 -14.52
CA ASN A 71 -5.97 31.46 -14.35
C ASN A 71 -5.55 31.68 -12.89
N VAL A 72 -6.45 31.35 -11.96
CA VAL A 72 -6.17 31.46 -10.51
C VAL A 72 -5.01 30.56 -10.09
N PHE A 73 -4.95 29.34 -10.62
CA PHE A 73 -3.81 28.45 -10.40
C PHE A 73 -2.51 29.04 -10.92
N CYS A 74 -2.49 29.56 -12.16
CA CYS A 74 -1.27 30.11 -12.76
C CYS A 74 -0.70 31.28 -11.95
N GLU A 75 -1.56 32.16 -11.44
CA GLU A 75 -1.14 33.27 -10.57
C GLU A 75 -0.55 32.76 -9.24
N ASP A 76 -1.21 31.81 -8.58
CA ASP A 76 -0.70 31.19 -7.36
C ASP A 76 0.60 30.43 -7.61
N PHE A 77 0.70 29.74 -8.74
CA PHE A 77 1.86 28.94 -9.12
C PHE A 77 3.09 29.81 -9.40
N GLU A 78 2.90 30.93 -10.11
CA GLU A 78 3.94 31.93 -10.32
C GLU A 78 4.45 32.47 -8.98
N LEU A 79 3.56 32.74 -8.03
CA LEU A 79 3.94 33.17 -6.68
C LEU A 79 4.71 32.07 -5.91
N ILE A 80 4.30 30.80 -6.01
CA ILE A 80 5.01 29.68 -5.36
C ILE A 80 6.43 29.54 -5.94
N ILE A 81 6.56 29.52 -7.26
CA ILE A 81 7.84 29.31 -7.94
C ILE A 81 8.75 30.52 -7.77
N SER A 82 8.27 31.75 -7.91
CA SER A 82 9.09 32.96 -7.77
C SER A 82 9.61 33.18 -6.35
N ASN A 83 8.86 32.78 -5.32
CA ASN A 83 9.24 32.96 -3.92
C ASN A 83 10.04 31.79 -3.31
N GLN A 84 10.27 30.70 -4.04
CA GLN A 84 11.09 29.58 -3.57
C GLN A 84 12.57 29.98 -3.47
N ARG A 85 13.15 29.89 -2.25
CA ARG A 85 14.52 30.34 -1.96
C ARG A 85 15.49 29.22 -1.59
N VAL A 86 15.01 28.06 -1.16
CA VAL A 86 15.85 26.90 -0.82
C VAL A 86 15.79 25.84 -1.91
N PRO A 87 16.85 24.99 -2.02
CA PRO A 87 16.85 23.84 -2.90
C PRO A 87 15.61 22.96 -2.69
N THR A 88 14.93 22.63 -3.77
CA THR A 88 13.75 21.75 -3.75
C THR A 88 14.22 20.32 -4.02
N ILE A 89 13.80 19.34 -3.24
CA ILE A 89 14.14 17.94 -3.51
C ILE A 89 13.45 17.48 -4.79
N SER A 90 12.16 17.77 -4.95
CA SER A 90 11.39 17.30 -6.11
C SER A 90 10.38 18.33 -6.65
N LEU A 91 10.35 18.48 -7.98
CA LEU A 91 9.30 19.16 -8.73
C LEU A 91 8.59 18.16 -9.65
N VAL A 92 7.29 17.96 -9.44
CA VAL A 92 6.49 16.99 -10.20
C VAL A 92 5.32 17.69 -10.87
N LEU A 93 5.20 17.60 -12.19
CA LEU A 93 4.06 18.08 -12.97
C LEU A 93 3.52 16.91 -13.82
N ARG A 94 2.39 16.32 -13.41
CA ARG A 94 1.83 15.11 -14.03
C ARG A 94 0.31 15.14 -14.17
N HIS A 95 -0.20 14.42 -15.15
CA HIS A 95 -1.63 14.22 -15.34
C HIS A 95 -2.20 13.22 -14.32
N ASN A 96 -3.40 13.51 -13.80
CA ASN A 96 -4.09 12.72 -12.79
C ASN A 96 -5.14 11.80 -13.40
N SER A 97 -4.73 10.59 -13.77
CA SER A 97 -5.59 9.57 -14.39
C SER A 97 -6.73 9.03 -13.50
N TYR A 98 -6.75 9.36 -12.20
CA TYR A 98 -7.71 8.83 -11.22
C TYR A 98 -9.14 9.38 -11.38
N TYR A 99 -9.31 10.54 -12.03
CA TYR A 99 -10.61 11.24 -12.09
C TYR A 99 -11.24 11.34 -13.49
N ASP A 100 -10.55 10.89 -14.54
CA ASP A 100 -11.03 11.00 -15.93
C ASP A 100 -11.57 9.66 -16.49
N GLU A 101 -12.30 8.91 -15.67
CA GLU A 101 -13.03 7.70 -16.10
C GLU A 101 -14.37 8.03 -16.80
N THR A 102 -14.66 9.31 -17.07
CA THR A 102 -15.91 9.71 -17.73
C THR A 102 -15.65 10.50 -19.00
N ARG A 103 -15.78 9.77 -20.12
CA ARG A 103 -15.74 10.18 -21.53
C ARG A 103 -14.33 10.20 -22.10
N GLU A 104 -14.26 9.86 -23.38
CA GLU A 104 -13.16 10.17 -24.29
C GLU A 104 -12.79 11.65 -24.08
N CYS A 105 -11.83 11.91 -23.21
CA CYS A 105 -11.20 13.22 -23.17
C CYS A 105 -10.34 13.25 -24.43
N GLU A 106 -10.78 14.00 -25.44
CA GLU A 106 -10.01 14.20 -26.66
C GLU A 106 -8.59 14.63 -26.26
N GLU A 107 -7.58 13.90 -26.73
CA GLU A 107 -6.15 14.16 -26.47
C GLU A 107 -5.82 15.65 -26.68
N VAL A 108 -6.49 16.27 -27.65
CA VAL A 108 -6.46 17.71 -27.98
C VAL A 108 -6.80 18.62 -26.79
N PHE A 109 -7.80 18.28 -25.97
CA PHE A 109 -8.20 19.11 -24.83
C PHE A 109 -7.22 18.99 -23.66
N LEU A 110 -6.67 17.79 -23.42
CA LEU A 110 -5.62 17.58 -22.42
C LEU A 110 -4.30 18.24 -22.84
N ASP A 111 -3.98 18.23 -24.13
CA ASP A 111 -2.82 18.91 -24.69
C ASP A 111 -2.91 20.43 -24.49
N PHE A 112 -4.10 21.01 -24.69
CA PHE A 112 -4.35 22.42 -24.42
C PHE A 112 -4.10 22.78 -22.94
N ILE A 113 -4.60 21.94 -22.03
CA ILE A 113 -4.39 22.11 -20.58
C ILE A 113 -2.91 22.00 -20.23
N THR A 114 -2.25 20.94 -20.71
CA THR A 114 -0.84 20.66 -20.45
C THR A 114 0.03 21.81 -20.95
N SER A 115 -0.20 22.27 -22.19
CA SER A 115 0.56 23.37 -22.78
C SER A 115 0.43 24.66 -21.96
N LYS A 116 -0.78 25.01 -21.51
CA LYS A 116 -0.97 26.18 -20.63
C LYS A 116 -0.21 26.09 -19.32
N LEU A 117 -0.15 24.89 -18.71
CA LEU A 117 0.57 24.68 -17.45
C LEU A 117 2.08 24.77 -17.64
N PHE A 118 2.60 24.19 -18.72
CA PHE A 118 4.02 24.28 -19.08
C PHE A 118 4.42 25.72 -19.43
N ASP A 119 3.62 26.44 -20.21
CA ASP A 119 3.84 27.87 -20.49
C ASP A 119 3.90 28.70 -19.20
N CYS A 120 3.02 28.42 -18.25
CA CYS A 120 2.99 29.10 -16.96
C CYS A 120 4.25 28.78 -16.13
N LEU A 121 4.65 27.51 -16.06
CA LEU A 121 5.88 27.10 -15.37
C LEU A 121 7.11 27.75 -16.01
N GLU A 122 7.21 27.72 -17.34
CA GLU A 122 8.31 28.30 -18.09
C GLU A 122 8.46 29.80 -17.80
N LYS A 123 7.36 30.56 -17.89
CA LYS A 123 7.34 31.99 -17.57
C LYS A 123 7.74 32.24 -16.12
N SER A 124 7.22 31.44 -15.19
CA SER A 124 7.53 31.55 -13.77
C SER A 124 9.01 31.31 -13.49
N LEU A 125 9.61 30.30 -14.12
CA LEU A 125 11.04 30.01 -14.00
C LEU A 125 11.90 31.12 -14.61
N LYS A 126 11.55 31.60 -15.81
CA LYS A 126 12.27 32.69 -16.50
C LYS A 126 12.19 34.04 -15.78
N SER A 127 11.14 34.27 -14.99
CA SER A 127 10.98 35.50 -14.20
C SER A 127 11.96 35.59 -13.02
N ARG A 128 12.57 34.46 -12.62
CA ARG A 128 13.50 34.40 -11.49
C ARG A 128 14.84 35.01 -11.86
N LYS A 129 15.48 35.66 -10.88
CA LYS A 129 16.85 36.16 -11.01
C LYS A 129 17.89 35.03 -10.94
N ASP A 130 17.61 34.02 -10.13
CA ASP A 130 18.47 32.87 -9.90
C ASP A 130 17.83 31.60 -10.46
N LEU A 131 18.67 30.70 -11.00
CA LEU A 131 18.25 29.39 -11.51
C LEU A 131 17.50 28.61 -10.42
N PHE A 132 16.50 27.84 -10.85
CA PHE A 132 15.71 27.05 -9.91
C PHE A 132 16.48 25.79 -9.50
N GLN A 133 16.80 25.71 -8.21
CA GLN A 133 17.55 24.59 -7.64
C GLN A 133 16.62 23.43 -7.29
N VAL A 134 16.76 22.32 -8.00
CA VAL A 134 15.97 21.11 -7.79
C VAL A 134 16.75 19.83 -8.07
N SER A 135 16.61 18.81 -7.22
CA SER A 135 17.33 17.54 -7.37
C SER A 135 16.62 16.52 -8.28
N LEU A 136 15.30 16.48 -8.24
CA LEU A 136 14.45 15.54 -8.97
C LEU A 136 13.37 16.29 -9.73
N VAL A 137 13.27 16.04 -11.03
CA VAL A 137 12.25 16.66 -11.89
C VAL A 137 11.47 15.59 -12.59
N ILE A 138 10.15 15.69 -12.51
CA ILE A 138 9.27 14.79 -13.23
C ILE A 138 8.21 15.54 -14.01
N LEU A 139 8.19 15.32 -15.32
CA LEU A 139 7.34 16.03 -16.27
C LEU A 139 6.53 15.05 -17.11
N GLU A 140 5.28 15.40 -17.38
CA GLU A 140 4.41 14.73 -18.35
C GLU A 140 3.98 15.74 -19.45
N PRO A 141 4.88 16.08 -20.39
CA PRO A 141 4.65 17.11 -21.39
C PRO A 141 3.93 16.59 -22.64
N VAL A 142 3.48 17.53 -23.48
CA VAL A 142 2.91 17.25 -24.82
C VAL A 142 4.01 16.78 -25.76
N ASP A 143 5.19 17.41 -25.72
CA ASP A 143 6.33 17.13 -26.58
C ASP A 143 7.66 17.36 -25.86
N MET A 144 8.76 17.05 -26.54
CA MET A 144 10.11 17.20 -25.99
C MET A 144 10.51 18.67 -25.80
N ASP A 145 10.03 19.58 -26.66
CA ASP A 145 10.36 21.00 -26.59
C ASP A 145 9.83 21.63 -25.31
N GLN A 146 8.59 21.29 -24.92
CA GLN A 146 8.03 21.68 -23.63
C GLN A 146 8.88 21.18 -22.47
N ALA A 147 9.31 19.91 -22.49
CA ALA A 147 10.17 19.35 -21.44
C ALA A 147 11.48 20.14 -21.32
N MET A 148 12.14 20.39 -22.45
CA MET A 148 13.42 21.10 -22.50
C MET A 148 13.29 22.56 -22.09
N SER A 149 12.19 23.23 -22.45
CA SER A 149 11.92 24.61 -22.04
C SER A 149 11.91 24.76 -20.51
N ILE A 150 11.51 23.72 -19.77
CA ILE A 150 11.51 23.74 -18.31
C ILE A 150 12.89 23.35 -17.76
N ILE A 151 13.45 22.23 -18.21
CA ILE A 151 14.71 21.68 -17.67
C ILE A 151 15.87 22.65 -17.86
N LEU A 152 15.97 23.31 -19.02
CA LEU A 152 17.08 24.23 -19.31
C LEU A 152 17.08 25.50 -18.44
N ASN A 153 15.97 25.81 -17.76
CA ASN A 153 15.86 26.93 -16.82
C ASN A 153 16.17 26.53 -15.36
N MET A 154 16.69 25.33 -15.12
CA MET A 154 17.05 24.83 -13.79
C MET A 154 18.56 24.96 -13.51
N ASP A 155 18.95 24.75 -12.27
CA ASP A 155 20.37 24.68 -11.87
C ASP A 155 20.96 23.29 -12.19
N PRO A 156 21.92 23.15 -13.11
CA PRO A 156 22.52 21.87 -13.47
C PRO A 156 23.37 21.26 -12.35
N PHE A 157 23.82 22.03 -11.35
CA PHE A 157 24.65 21.49 -10.27
C PHE A 157 23.86 20.64 -9.27
N GLU A 158 22.60 20.98 -9.08
CA GLU A 158 21.69 20.34 -8.12
C GLU A 158 20.87 19.21 -8.78
N LEU A 159 20.62 19.29 -10.08
CA LEU A 159 19.79 18.31 -10.79
C LEU A 159 20.47 16.95 -10.91
N SER A 160 19.82 15.92 -10.35
CA SER A 160 20.34 14.55 -10.31
C SER A 160 19.51 13.54 -11.11
N LEU A 161 18.20 13.75 -11.20
CA LEU A 161 17.28 12.86 -11.91
C LEU A 161 16.24 13.65 -12.70
N VAL A 162 16.16 13.35 -13.99
CA VAL A 162 15.11 13.84 -14.90
C VAL A 162 14.25 12.69 -15.35
N GLU A 163 12.94 12.79 -15.11
CA GLU A 163 11.94 11.85 -15.60
C GLU A 163 10.97 12.55 -16.55
N ILE A 164 10.83 12.02 -17.76
CA ILE A 164 9.92 12.56 -18.78
C ILE A 164 8.97 11.46 -19.24
N SER A 165 7.67 11.69 -19.13
CA SER A 165 6.64 10.73 -19.48
C SER A 165 5.77 11.18 -20.64
N PHE A 166 5.79 10.41 -21.71
CA PHE A 166 4.88 10.46 -22.87
C PHE A 166 3.95 9.24 -22.87
N SER A 167 3.73 8.62 -21.72
CA SER A 167 3.01 7.35 -21.62
C SER A 167 1.51 7.41 -21.98
N HIS A 168 0.90 8.59 -21.89
CA HIS A 168 -0.49 8.84 -22.28
C HIS A 168 -0.64 9.06 -23.80
N ARG A 169 0.47 9.29 -24.52
CA ARG A 169 0.45 9.56 -25.96
C ARG A 169 0.14 8.31 -26.77
N THR A 170 -0.74 8.48 -27.75
CA THR A 170 -1.07 7.42 -28.71
C THR A 170 -0.16 7.48 -29.94
N ASN A 171 0.40 8.66 -30.24
CA ASN A 171 1.30 8.89 -31.37
C ASN A 171 2.79 8.80 -30.96
N GLN A 172 3.66 8.66 -31.96
CA GLN A 172 5.11 8.75 -31.75
C GLN A 172 5.51 10.19 -31.38
N VAL A 173 6.46 10.32 -30.46
CA VAL A 173 7.01 11.60 -30.00
C VAL A 173 8.46 11.68 -30.44
N ASN A 174 8.88 12.74 -31.12
CA ASN A 174 10.28 12.99 -31.43
C ASN A 174 11.01 13.48 -30.17
N ILE A 175 12.18 12.90 -29.87
CA ILE A 175 12.99 13.26 -28.70
C ILE A 175 14.33 13.94 -29.01
N ASP A 176 14.62 14.31 -30.24
CA ASP A 176 15.96 14.78 -30.68
C ASP A 176 16.49 15.95 -29.83
N GLY A 177 15.58 16.82 -29.36
CA GLY A 177 15.88 17.95 -28.48
C GLY A 177 16.55 17.57 -27.15
N ILE A 178 16.43 16.32 -26.68
CA ILE A 178 17.06 15.82 -25.44
C ILE A 178 18.59 15.96 -25.46
N SER A 179 19.19 15.96 -26.65
CA SER A 179 20.64 16.10 -26.82
C SER A 179 21.18 17.41 -26.25
N SER A 180 20.33 18.43 -26.13
CA SER A 180 20.67 19.72 -25.50
C SER A 180 21.14 19.56 -24.04
N LEU A 181 20.73 18.49 -23.35
CA LEU A 181 21.20 18.20 -22.00
C LEU A 181 22.70 17.87 -21.94
N ILE A 182 23.30 17.40 -23.03
CA ILE A 182 24.74 17.06 -23.07
C ILE A 182 25.57 18.33 -22.83
N GLU A 183 25.24 19.42 -23.51
CA GLU A 183 25.94 20.69 -23.40
C GLU A 183 25.53 21.45 -22.13
N TRP A 184 24.24 21.44 -21.79
CA TRP A 184 23.69 22.17 -20.65
C TRP A 184 24.17 21.64 -19.28
N ASN A 185 24.37 20.33 -19.13
CA ASN A 185 24.60 19.69 -17.82
C ASN A 185 26.02 19.90 -17.25
N GLN A 186 26.89 20.69 -17.91
CA GLN A 186 28.21 21.12 -17.40
C GLN A 186 29.10 19.98 -16.83
N GLY A 187 29.01 18.77 -17.40
CA GLY A 187 29.80 17.61 -16.97
C GLY A 187 29.36 16.95 -15.65
N ARG A 188 28.15 17.27 -15.16
CA ARG A 188 27.53 16.60 -14.01
C ARG A 188 26.98 15.24 -14.42
N LYS A 189 26.72 14.38 -13.45
CA LYS A 189 26.14 13.04 -13.68
C LYS A 189 24.64 13.09 -13.49
N LEU A 190 23.89 12.78 -14.54
CA LEU A 190 22.44 12.77 -14.57
C LEU A 190 21.89 11.34 -14.72
N GLU A 191 20.83 11.03 -13.98
CA GLU A 191 19.94 9.90 -14.26
C GLU A 191 18.78 10.37 -15.13
N LEU A 192 18.57 9.73 -16.28
CA LEU A 192 17.51 10.07 -17.23
C LEU A 192 16.53 8.91 -17.39
N ASN A 193 15.26 9.14 -17.03
CA ASN A 193 14.20 8.16 -17.16
C ASN A 193 13.15 8.67 -18.16
N MET A 194 12.85 7.90 -19.21
CA MET A 194 11.87 8.28 -20.23
C MET A 194 10.81 7.20 -20.43
N TYR A 195 9.54 7.61 -20.52
CA TYR A 195 8.40 6.71 -20.71
C TYR A 195 7.67 7.02 -22.02
N PHE A 196 7.40 6.02 -22.85
CA PHE A 196 6.78 6.15 -24.17
C PHE A 196 5.54 5.29 -24.32
N GLY A 197 4.51 5.80 -24.98
CA GLY A 197 3.44 4.96 -25.53
C GLY A 197 3.96 4.06 -26.64
N ILE A 198 4.60 4.66 -27.65
CA ILE A 198 5.21 3.96 -28.79
C ILE A 198 6.68 4.39 -28.93
N MET A 199 7.60 3.42 -28.96
CA MET A 199 9.01 3.64 -29.25
C MET A 199 9.27 3.52 -30.75
N SER A 200 9.91 4.52 -31.35
CA SER A 200 10.35 4.52 -32.74
C SER A 200 11.84 4.17 -32.88
N ALA A 201 12.25 3.72 -34.06
CA ALA A 201 13.66 3.48 -34.36
C ALA A 201 14.50 4.78 -34.33
N GLU A 202 13.91 5.91 -34.72
CA GLU A 202 14.55 7.24 -34.68
C GLU A 202 14.90 7.65 -33.25
N ASN A 203 13.95 7.55 -32.31
CA ASN A 203 14.20 7.83 -30.89
C ASN A 203 15.30 6.94 -30.32
N LEU A 204 15.38 5.69 -30.79
CA LEU A 204 16.41 4.76 -30.35
C LEU A 204 17.81 5.16 -30.85
N VAL A 205 17.92 5.73 -32.05
CA VAL A 205 19.18 6.33 -32.55
C VAL A 205 19.58 7.50 -31.66
N THR A 206 18.63 8.34 -31.25
CA THR A 206 18.88 9.45 -30.32
C THR A 206 19.34 8.93 -28.96
N VAL A 207 18.72 7.89 -28.41
CA VAL A 207 19.20 7.23 -27.18
C VAL A 207 20.62 6.69 -27.35
N LYS A 208 20.96 6.05 -28.48
CA LYS A 208 22.36 5.60 -28.75
C LYS A 208 23.34 6.77 -28.74
N HIS A 209 22.94 7.92 -29.28
CA HIS A 209 23.77 9.11 -29.26
C HIS A 209 24.03 9.55 -27.81
N LEU A 210 22.99 9.63 -26.97
CA LEU A 210 23.13 9.97 -25.54
C LEU A 210 24.08 9.02 -24.79
N LEU A 211 24.01 7.71 -25.06
CA LEU A 211 24.86 6.71 -24.40
C LEU A 211 26.36 6.89 -24.68
N LYS A 212 26.74 7.57 -25.76
CA LYS A 212 28.14 7.92 -26.03
C LYS A 212 28.69 8.96 -25.07
N HIS A 213 27.83 9.71 -24.38
CA HIS A 213 28.20 10.78 -23.45
C HIS A 213 28.13 10.31 -21.99
N HIS A 214 28.95 9.32 -21.64
CA HIS A 214 29.06 8.73 -20.30
C HIS A 214 29.58 9.70 -19.22
N SER A 215 30.16 10.84 -19.62
CA SER A 215 30.47 11.94 -18.70
C SER A 215 29.22 12.68 -18.20
N THR A 216 28.15 12.69 -18.99
CA THR A 216 26.88 13.40 -18.70
C THR A 216 25.86 12.48 -18.03
N PHE A 217 25.68 11.27 -18.56
CA PHE A 217 24.67 10.33 -18.06
C PHE A 217 25.33 9.15 -17.36
N HIS A 218 24.95 8.87 -16.11
CA HIS A 218 25.41 7.65 -15.42
C HIS A 218 24.38 6.52 -15.51
N ARG A 219 23.11 6.86 -15.72
CA ARG A 219 22.02 5.89 -15.91
C ARG A 219 20.98 6.47 -16.84
N VAL A 220 20.60 5.68 -17.85
CA VAL A 220 19.51 6.00 -18.77
C VAL A 220 18.52 4.84 -18.76
N GLU A 221 17.28 5.11 -18.39
CA GLU A 221 16.18 4.14 -18.40
C GLU A 221 15.09 4.54 -19.36
N ILE A 222 14.75 3.64 -20.28
CA ILE A 222 13.69 3.85 -21.26
C ILE A 222 12.60 2.82 -21.01
N TYR A 223 11.37 3.27 -20.92
CA TYR A 223 10.17 2.46 -20.74
C TYR A 223 9.25 2.71 -21.93
N TYR A 224 8.74 1.68 -22.62
CA TYR A 224 7.85 1.87 -23.78
C TYR A 224 6.77 0.80 -23.91
N LYS A 225 5.50 1.16 -24.19
CA LYS A 225 4.42 0.15 -24.28
C LYS A 225 4.51 -0.69 -25.56
N ASN A 226 4.56 -0.01 -26.70
CA ASN A 226 4.64 -0.63 -28.03
C ASN A 226 5.92 -0.19 -28.75
N SER A 227 6.38 -1.00 -29.70
CA SER A 227 7.52 -0.71 -30.58
C SER A 227 7.04 -0.74 -32.02
N ASP A 228 7.63 0.07 -32.88
CA ASP A 228 7.51 -0.08 -34.33
C ASP A 228 8.20 -1.38 -34.81
N ASP A 229 7.75 -1.94 -35.94
CA ASP A 229 8.15 -3.27 -36.46
C ASP A 229 9.65 -3.36 -36.83
N ASN A 230 10.34 -2.22 -36.94
CA ASN A 230 11.76 -2.12 -37.31
C ASN A 230 12.74 -2.07 -36.13
N LEU A 231 12.29 -2.18 -34.88
CA LEU A 231 13.18 -2.08 -33.71
C LEU A 231 14.19 -3.24 -33.60
N ASP A 232 13.79 -4.46 -33.99
CA ASP A 232 14.61 -5.68 -33.86
C ASP A 232 15.90 -5.66 -34.71
N LEU A 233 15.94 -4.85 -35.77
CA LEU A 233 17.11 -4.75 -36.67
C LEU A 233 18.20 -3.79 -36.15
N SER A 234 17.91 -3.02 -35.11
CA SER A 234 18.71 -1.86 -34.75
C SER A 234 19.54 -2.02 -33.47
N PHE A 235 19.36 -3.06 -32.66
CA PHE A 235 20.10 -3.23 -31.40
C PHE A 235 20.44 -4.71 -31.12
N ASP A 236 21.72 -5.08 -31.20
CA ASP A 236 22.28 -6.35 -30.70
C ASP A 236 22.40 -6.38 -29.16
N VAL A 237 21.39 -5.88 -28.44
CA VAL A 237 21.36 -5.95 -26.96
C VAL A 237 20.34 -6.99 -26.54
N LEU A 238 20.81 -7.91 -25.68
CA LEU A 238 20.00 -8.88 -24.98
C LEU A 238 18.78 -8.18 -24.39
N HIS A 239 17.62 -8.40 -25.00
CA HIS A 239 16.34 -7.90 -24.53
C HIS A 239 16.10 -8.47 -23.13
N GLN A 240 16.34 -7.68 -22.09
CA GLN A 240 15.91 -8.02 -20.74
C GLN A 240 14.42 -7.72 -20.63
N GLN A 241 13.62 -8.63 -21.16
CA GLN A 241 12.18 -8.61 -20.95
C GLN A 241 11.92 -8.97 -19.48
N TRP A 242 11.64 -7.98 -18.66
CA TRP A 242 11.10 -8.23 -17.32
C TRP A 242 9.63 -8.62 -17.48
N VAL A 243 9.30 -9.85 -17.12
CA VAL A 243 7.93 -10.38 -17.16
C VAL A 243 7.11 -9.72 -16.04
N CYS A 244 6.70 -8.45 -16.19
CA CYS A 244 5.67 -7.74 -15.40
C CYS A 244 5.53 -6.21 -15.68
N SER A 245 5.88 -5.67 -16.84
CA SER A 245 5.59 -4.25 -17.17
C SER A 245 4.84 -4.12 -18.49
N VAL A 246 3.82 -3.24 -18.56
CA VAL A 246 3.20 -2.86 -19.86
C VAL A 246 4.20 -2.14 -20.73
N PHE A 247 5.18 -1.52 -20.09
CA PHE A 247 6.33 -0.94 -20.74
C PHE A 247 7.45 -1.97 -20.83
N LYS A 248 7.89 -2.32 -22.04
CA LYS A 248 9.22 -2.90 -22.25
C LYS A 248 10.28 -1.90 -21.75
N GLN A 249 11.44 -2.38 -21.30
CA GLN A 249 12.44 -1.53 -20.65
C GLN A 249 13.84 -1.72 -21.23
N PHE A 250 14.56 -0.61 -21.41
CA PHE A 250 16.01 -0.59 -21.55
C PHE A 250 16.65 0.10 -20.33
N ILE A 251 17.62 -0.55 -19.69
CA ILE A 251 18.41 0.06 -18.62
C ILE A 251 19.86 0.08 -19.06
N PHE A 252 20.42 1.28 -19.15
CA PHE A 252 21.83 1.47 -19.41
C PHE A 252 22.47 2.10 -18.18
N THR A 253 23.37 1.36 -17.53
CA THR A 253 24.22 1.91 -16.46
C THR A 253 25.61 2.13 -17.03
N LEU A 254 26.00 3.40 -17.19
CA LEU A 254 27.27 3.80 -17.76
C LEU A 254 28.30 3.89 -16.62
N ARG A 255 29.15 2.87 -16.50
CA ARG A 255 30.22 2.83 -15.49
C ARG A 255 31.47 3.54 -16.01
N ASN A 256 32.15 4.25 -15.12
CA ASN A 256 33.35 5.01 -15.45
C ASN A 256 34.52 4.06 -15.72
N GLN A 257 35.09 4.11 -16.93
CA GLN A 257 36.25 3.29 -17.31
C GLN A 257 37.54 3.64 -16.56
N GLU A 258 37.61 4.81 -15.90
CA GLU A 258 38.81 5.22 -15.17
C GLU A 258 39.09 4.37 -13.92
N ALA A 259 38.06 3.75 -13.31
CA ALA A 259 38.26 2.83 -12.19
C ALA A 259 38.62 1.40 -12.64
N ASP A 260 38.35 1.05 -13.90
CA ASP A 260 38.52 -0.29 -14.45
C ASP A 260 39.88 -0.48 -15.16
N GLN A 261 40.58 0.61 -15.54
CA GLN A 261 41.93 0.50 -16.10
C GLN A 261 42.95 -0.06 -15.09
N LEU A 262 42.67 -0.01 -13.79
CA LEU A 262 43.49 -0.65 -12.75
C LEU A 262 43.08 -2.10 -12.43
N LYS A 263 41.98 -2.61 -12.99
CA LYS A 263 41.48 -3.98 -12.74
C LYS A 263 41.39 -4.87 -13.99
N ASN A 264 41.36 -4.30 -15.19
CA ASN A 264 41.14 -5.05 -16.44
C ASN A 264 42.42 -5.43 -17.21
N GLU A 265 43.54 -5.67 -16.51
CA GLU A 265 44.67 -6.43 -17.09
C GLU A 265 44.51 -7.96 -16.93
N VAL A 266 43.35 -8.46 -16.51
CA VAL A 266 43.06 -9.90 -16.55
C VAL A 266 41.87 -10.16 -17.46
N SER A 267 42.16 -10.52 -18.70
CA SER A 267 41.19 -11.05 -19.65
C SER A 267 40.62 -12.36 -19.11
N ALA A 268 39.36 -12.36 -18.65
CA ALA A 268 38.66 -13.57 -18.27
C ALA A 268 38.50 -14.47 -19.51
N SER A 269 39.18 -15.61 -19.48
CA SER A 269 39.14 -16.60 -20.56
C SER A 269 37.81 -17.36 -20.52
N SER A 270 37.39 -17.99 -21.63
CA SER A 270 36.18 -18.85 -21.67
C SER A 270 36.19 -19.98 -20.63
N ILE A 271 37.34 -20.28 -20.03
CA ILE A 271 37.49 -21.25 -18.93
C ILE A 271 36.93 -20.69 -17.61
N ASP A 272 37.01 -19.38 -17.34
CA ASP A 272 36.50 -18.75 -16.12
C ASP A 272 34.96 -18.74 -16.06
N VAL A 273 34.30 -18.66 -17.21
CA VAL A 273 32.83 -18.77 -17.32
C VAL A 273 32.38 -20.22 -17.06
N ILE A 274 33.13 -21.21 -17.56
CA ILE A 274 32.84 -22.64 -17.31
C ILE A 274 33.11 -23.01 -15.85
N LEU A 275 34.21 -22.50 -15.26
CA LEU A 275 34.54 -22.71 -13.85
C LEU A 275 33.54 -22.02 -12.92
N SER A 276 33.18 -20.76 -13.16
CA SER A 276 32.17 -20.05 -12.36
C SER A 276 30.79 -20.72 -12.42
N GLY A 277 30.39 -21.26 -13.58
CA GLY A 277 29.19 -22.07 -13.72
C GLY A 277 29.24 -23.37 -12.91
N ARG A 278 30.38 -24.08 -12.91
CA ARG A 278 30.56 -25.32 -12.11
C ARG A 278 30.62 -25.05 -10.61
N VAL A 279 31.26 -23.97 -10.20
CA VAL A 279 31.34 -23.52 -8.80
C VAL A 279 29.96 -23.13 -8.27
N SER A 280 29.17 -22.39 -9.06
CA SER A 280 27.82 -21.96 -8.68
C SER A 280 26.82 -23.12 -8.63
N GLN A 281 27.13 -24.25 -9.25
CA GLN A 281 26.33 -25.49 -9.22
C GLN A 281 26.85 -26.50 -8.19
N ASN A 282 27.79 -26.10 -7.33
CA ASN A 282 28.28 -26.93 -6.23
C ASN A 282 27.35 -26.77 -5.01
N PRO A 283 26.68 -27.84 -4.53
CA PRO A 283 25.76 -27.75 -3.40
C PRO A 283 26.41 -27.22 -2.11
N PHE A 284 27.67 -27.56 -1.82
CA PHE A 284 28.35 -27.13 -0.58
C PHE A 284 28.65 -25.63 -0.56
N ILE A 285 29.08 -25.10 -1.71
CA ILE A 285 29.32 -23.65 -1.87
C ILE A 285 27.97 -22.92 -1.82
N MET A 286 26.99 -23.44 -2.55
CA MET A 286 25.65 -22.88 -2.58
C MET A 286 25.01 -22.86 -1.19
N GLU A 287 25.21 -23.90 -0.38
CA GLU A 287 24.71 -23.94 1.01
C GLU A 287 25.30 -22.80 1.85
N SER A 288 26.59 -22.52 1.69
CA SER A 288 27.27 -21.43 2.39
C SER A 288 26.76 -20.05 1.95
N VAL A 289 26.46 -19.89 0.65
CA VAL A 289 25.85 -18.66 0.13
C VAL A 289 24.44 -18.49 0.67
N LEU A 290 23.60 -19.52 0.56
CA LEU A 290 22.19 -19.48 0.96
C LEU A 290 21.97 -19.20 2.45
N LYS A 291 22.92 -19.56 3.33
CA LYS A 291 22.89 -19.22 4.77
C LYS A 291 22.85 -17.72 5.04
N ASN A 292 23.27 -16.89 4.08
CA ASN A 292 23.30 -15.43 4.21
C ASN A 292 22.21 -14.75 3.37
N LEU A 293 21.30 -15.50 2.75
CA LEU A 293 20.26 -14.98 1.87
C LEU A 293 18.88 -15.13 2.50
N GLU A 294 17.99 -14.22 2.16
CA GLU A 294 16.58 -14.28 2.53
C GLU A 294 15.71 -14.58 1.30
N CYS A 295 14.40 -14.77 1.50
CA CYS A 295 13.41 -15.20 0.50
C CYS A 295 13.60 -14.58 -0.89
N PHE A 296 13.72 -13.25 -1.01
CA PHE A 296 13.82 -12.60 -2.32
C PHE A 296 15.12 -12.94 -3.05
N ASP A 297 16.24 -13.01 -2.35
CA ASP A 297 17.53 -13.34 -2.95
C ASP A 297 17.61 -14.83 -3.29
N ILE A 298 17.02 -15.69 -2.45
CA ILE A 298 16.86 -17.12 -2.75
C ILE A 298 16.04 -17.29 -4.04
N GLN A 299 14.91 -16.60 -4.19
CA GLN A 299 14.09 -16.69 -5.40
C GLN A 299 14.78 -16.08 -6.63
N ARG A 300 15.54 -14.99 -6.47
CA ARG A 300 16.38 -14.44 -7.56
C ARG A 300 17.40 -15.46 -8.02
N LEU A 301 18.11 -16.07 -7.07
CA LEU A 301 19.15 -17.06 -7.33
C LEU A 301 18.57 -18.30 -8.04
N ARG A 302 17.42 -18.83 -7.59
CA ARG A 302 16.68 -19.92 -8.27
C ARG A 302 16.29 -19.59 -9.71
N LYS A 303 16.13 -18.31 -10.07
CA LYS A 303 15.74 -17.89 -11.43
C LYS A 303 16.93 -17.72 -12.38
N THR A 304 18.17 -17.68 -11.89
CA THR A 304 19.37 -17.44 -12.71
C THR A 304 19.74 -18.59 -13.64
N SER A 305 19.72 -19.84 -13.18
CA SER A 305 20.03 -21.02 -14.01
C SER A 305 19.37 -22.30 -13.47
N SER A 306 19.20 -23.29 -14.34
CA SER A 306 18.64 -24.60 -13.96
C SER A 306 19.52 -25.38 -12.98
N GLY A 307 20.86 -25.26 -13.08
CA GLY A 307 21.79 -25.90 -12.17
C GLY A 307 21.76 -25.30 -10.77
N ILE A 308 21.75 -23.97 -10.65
CA ILE A 308 21.58 -23.28 -9.37
C ILE A 308 20.22 -23.63 -8.75
N ARG A 309 19.14 -23.62 -9.55
CA ARG A 309 17.80 -24.01 -9.09
C ARG A 309 17.79 -25.40 -8.47
N ARG A 310 18.39 -26.40 -9.14
CA ARG A 310 18.52 -27.76 -8.59
C ARG A 310 19.29 -27.79 -7.28
N CYS A 311 20.35 -26.99 -7.15
CA CYS A 311 21.10 -26.89 -5.90
C CYS A 311 20.23 -26.30 -4.78
N VAL A 312 19.55 -25.19 -5.03
CA VAL A 312 18.66 -24.56 -4.04
C VAL A 312 17.52 -25.49 -3.64
N ASP A 313 16.89 -26.18 -4.61
CA ASP A 313 15.79 -27.13 -4.38
C ASP A 313 16.27 -28.38 -3.60
N TYR A 314 17.54 -28.77 -3.76
CA TYR A 314 18.18 -29.82 -2.98
C TYR A 314 18.50 -29.37 -1.54
N ILE A 315 19.05 -28.16 -1.39
CA ILE A 315 19.49 -27.60 -0.09
C ILE A 315 18.31 -27.19 0.79
N LYS A 316 17.23 -26.69 0.18
CA LYS A 316 16.00 -26.26 0.88
C LYS A 316 16.28 -25.19 1.95
N PRO A 317 16.80 -24.02 1.54
CA PRO A 317 17.19 -22.97 2.48
C PRO A 317 15.98 -22.39 3.21
N GLU A 318 16.24 -21.82 4.38
CA GLU A 318 15.22 -21.10 5.14
C GLU A 318 14.95 -19.71 4.49
N PRO A 319 13.70 -19.35 4.21
CA PRO A 319 13.39 -18.09 3.53
C PRO A 319 13.37 -16.85 4.44
N HIS A 320 13.36 -17.01 5.77
CA HIS A 320 13.36 -15.92 6.75
C HIS A 320 12.25 -14.86 6.53
N ILE A 321 11.07 -15.31 6.14
CA ILE A 321 9.89 -14.44 5.99
C ILE A 321 9.41 -13.98 7.36
N GLU A 322 9.14 -12.69 7.50
CA GLU A 322 8.61 -12.10 8.73
C GLU A 322 7.09 -11.98 8.68
N LYS A 323 6.55 -11.45 7.58
CA LYS A 323 5.10 -11.25 7.40
C LYS A 323 4.65 -11.73 6.04
N CYS A 324 3.44 -12.28 5.98
CA CYS A 324 2.83 -12.68 4.71
C CYS A 324 1.35 -12.30 4.69
N SER A 325 0.86 -11.81 3.55
CA SER A 325 -0.58 -11.64 3.32
C SER A 325 -1.06 -12.26 2.02
N ILE A 326 -2.31 -12.72 2.02
CA ILE A 326 -3.09 -13.14 0.85
C ILE A 326 -4.44 -12.42 0.91
N GLU A 327 -4.74 -11.60 -0.08
CA GLU A 327 -5.90 -10.72 -0.09
C GLU A 327 -6.60 -10.81 -1.44
N PHE A 328 -7.93 -10.92 -1.43
CA PHE A 328 -8.72 -10.71 -2.63
C PHE A 328 -8.85 -9.21 -2.90
N ASP A 329 -8.65 -8.82 -4.15
CA ASP A 329 -8.82 -7.44 -4.58
C ASP A 329 -10.11 -7.32 -5.40
N SER A 330 -10.33 -8.30 -6.29
CA SER A 330 -11.59 -8.50 -7.02
C SER A 330 -11.84 -10.00 -7.23
N ILE A 331 -12.98 -10.36 -7.82
CA ILE A 331 -13.34 -11.76 -8.15
C ILE A 331 -12.27 -12.43 -9.03
N ASN A 332 -11.56 -11.65 -9.85
CA ASN A 332 -10.53 -12.13 -10.77
C ASN A 332 -9.13 -11.67 -10.37
N ARG A 333 -8.92 -11.18 -9.13
CA ARG A 333 -7.63 -10.64 -8.70
C ARG A 333 -7.32 -10.98 -7.25
N ILE A 334 -6.24 -11.72 -7.06
CA ILE A 334 -5.66 -12.04 -5.74
C ILE A 334 -4.32 -11.32 -5.61
N VAL A 335 -4.02 -10.87 -4.42
CA VAL A 335 -2.84 -10.09 -4.12
C VAL A 335 -2.13 -10.72 -2.94
N THR A 336 -0.84 -10.97 -3.07
CA THR A 336 -0.02 -11.44 -1.96
C THR A 336 1.03 -10.41 -1.59
N SER A 337 1.43 -10.41 -0.34
CA SER A 337 2.60 -9.63 0.09
C SER A 337 3.49 -10.47 0.99
N ILE A 338 4.80 -10.23 0.90
CA ILE A 338 5.82 -10.82 1.75
C ILE A 338 6.68 -9.69 2.27
N ALA A 339 6.94 -9.65 3.57
CA ALA A 339 7.92 -8.78 4.20
C ALA A 339 9.00 -9.63 4.88
N GLN A 340 10.23 -9.15 4.79
CA GLN A 340 11.41 -9.78 5.36
C GLN A 340 11.95 -8.95 6.54
N ARG A 341 12.80 -9.56 7.36
CA ARG A 341 13.33 -8.95 8.59
C ARG A 341 14.22 -7.73 8.37
N ASN A 342 14.83 -7.63 7.19
CA ASN A 342 15.60 -6.47 6.79
C ASN A 342 14.72 -5.25 6.40
N GLY A 343 13.39 -5.36 6.50
CA GLY A 343 12.43 -4.31 6.15
C GLY A 343 12.04 -4.27 4.67
N LEU A 344 12.64 -5.10 3.82
CA LEU A 344 12.21 -5.24 2.43
C LEU A 344 10.84 -5.90 2.37
N PHE A 345 9.99 -5.38 1.49
CA PHE A 345 8.68 -5.94 1.23
C PHE A 345 8.44 -6.05 -0.27
N LYS A 346 7.63 -7.04 -0.66
CA LYS A 346 7.20 -7.20 -2.04
C LYS A 346 5.73 -7.57 -2.08
N LYS A 347 5.01 -6.93 -3.01
CA LYS A 347 3.60 -7.16 -3.28
C LYS A 347 3.46 -7.76 -4.67
N VAL A 348 2.71 -8.85 -4.79
CA VAL A 348 2.45 -9.57 -6.03
C VAL A 348 0.96 -9.57 -6.30
N ARG A 349 0.57 -9.36 -7.57
CA ARG A 349 -0.83 -9.43 -8.01
C ARG A 349 -0.98 -10.56 -9.02
N TYR A 350 -2.04 -11.33 -8.85
CA TYR A 350 -2.42 -12.50 -9.65
C TYR A 350 -3.78 -12.23 -10.28
N GLY A 351 -3.88 -12.28 -11.61
CA GLY A 351 -5.11 -12.07 -12.36
C GLY A 351 -5.08 -10.86 -13.29
N ASP A 352 -6.11 -10.73 -14.11
CA ASP A 352 -6.18 -9.70 -15.15
C ASP A 352 -6.66 -8.37 -14.57
N GLY A 353 -5.82 -7.34 -14.68
CA GLY A 353 -6.17 -5.98 -14.31
C GLY A 353 -5.06 -5.00 -14.63
N LYS A 354 -5.44 -3.84 -15.17
CA LYS A 354 -4.61 -2.64 -15.15
C LYS A 354 -4.48 -2.19 -13.70
N ASP A 355 -3.27 -2.00 -13.19
CA ASP A 355 -3.12 -1.20 -11.98
C ASP A 355 -3.23 0.31 -12.30
N ILE A 356 -3.27 1.13 -11.26
CA ILE A 356 -3.32 2.61 -11.34
C ILE A 356 -2.13 3.25 -12.09
N TYR A 357 -1.10 2.47 -12.41
CA TYR A 357 0.10 2.89 -13.17
C TYR A 357 0.11 2.31 -14.59
N GLY A 358 -0.97 1.62 -15.00
CA GLY A 358 -1.01 0.92 -16.27
C GLY A 358 0.07 -0.15 -16.37
N VAL A 359 0.41 -0.83 -15.27
CA VAL A 359 1.32 -1.99 -15.20
C VAL A 359 0.45 -3.28 -15.18
N HIS A 360 0.57 -4.14 -16.19
CA HIS A 360 0.01 -5.50 -16.23
C HIS A 360 0.84 -6.33 -15.24
N ASN A 361 0.44 -6.33 -13.98
CA ASN A 361 1.11 -7.17 -12.99
C ASN A 361 0.58 -8.60 -13.13
N VAL A 362 1.31 -9.45 -13.84
CA VAL A 362 1.14 -10.91 -13.80
C VAL A 362 2.46 -11.55 -13.38
N HIS A 363 2.67 -11.81 -12.09
CA HIS A 363 3.88 -12.53 -11.67
C HIS A 363 3.61 -14.02 -11.48
N CYS A 364 3.61 -14.76 -12.60
CA CYS A 364 3.98 -16.19 -12.68
C CYS A 364 4.72 -16.51 -13.99
N GLY A 365 5.45 -15.56 -14.59
CA GLY A 365 6.13 -15.83 -15.86
C GLY A 365 5.21 -16.07 -17.06
N LYS A 366 3.90 -15.83 -16.92
CA LYS A 366 2.87 -15.97 -17.97
C LYS A 366 2.38 -14.60 -18.43
N THR A 367 2.09 -14.47 -19.72
CA THR A 367 1.60 -13.24 -20.37
C THR A 367 0.12 -12.98 -20.13
N THR A 368 -0.65 -14.02 -19.81
CA THR A 368 -2.08 -13.95 -19.45
C THR A 368 -2.38 -15.00 -18.37
N MET A 369 -3.38 -14.73 -17.52
CA MET A 369 -3.92 -15.71 -16.55
C MET A 369 -5.39 -16.07 -16.86
N GLU A 370 -5.86 -15.73 -18.06
CA GLU A 370 -7.23 -15.99 -18.49
C GLU A 370 -7.50 -17.51 -18.53
N GLY A 371 -8.54 -17.95 -17.80
CA GLY A 371 -8.89 -19.37 -17.66
C GLY A 371 -8.04 -20.17 -16.66
N GLU A 372 -7.05 -19.56 -16.01
CA GLU A 372 -6.24 -20.22 -14.98
C GLU A 372 -6.89 -20.18 -13.60
N ASP A 373 -6.65 -21.22 -12.80
CA ASP A 373 -7.07 -21.28 -11.40
C ASP A 373 -6.14 -20.42 -10.53
N LEU A 374 -6.47 -19.13 -10.39
CA LEU A 374 -5.69 -18.17 -9.61
C LEU A 374 -5.45 -18.64 -8.18
N GLY A 375 -6.47 -19.25 -7.55
CA GLY A 375 -6.38 -19.74 -6.18
C GLY A 375 -5.28 -20.79 -6.04
N ARG A 376 -5.25 -21.77 -6.95
CA ARG A 376 -4.23 -22.81 -6.97
C ARG A 376 -2.82 -22.25 -7.20
N ILE A 377 -2.68 -21.29 -8.11
CA ILE A 377 -1.39 -20.65 -8.40
C ILE A 377 -0.85 -19.91 -7.17
N VAL A 378 -1.67 -19.07 -6.56
CA VAL A 378 -1.32 -18.29 -5.37
C VAL A 378 -0.91 -19.21 -4.22
N LEU A 379 -1.67 -20.27 -3.99
CA LEU A 379 -1.40 -21.21 -2.90
C LEU A 379 -0.16 -22.07 -3.17
N ASN A 380 0.16 -22.36 -4.43
CA ASN A 380 1.40 -23.02 -4.79
C ASN A 380 2.62 -22.12 -4.52
N ASP A 381 2.55 -20.85 -4.88
CA ASP A 381 3.61 -19.88 -4.57
C ASP A 381 3.76 -19.67 -3.05
N PHE A 382 2.64 -19.57 -2.34
CA PHE A 382 2.61 -19.51 -0.88
C PHE A 382 3.32 -20.72 -0.26
N LYS A 383 2.97 -21.93 -0.72
CA LYS A 383 3.60 -23.17 -0.28
C LYS A 383 5.10 -23.16 -0.55
N ILE A 384 5.53 -22.89 -1.78
CA ILE A 384 6.96 -22.88 -2.15
C ILE A 384 7.77 -21.92 -1.28
N ASN A 385 7.19 -20.77 -0.91
CA ASN A 385 7.88 -19.77 -0.11
C ASN A 385 7.88 -20.08 1.39
N LEU A 386 6.97 -20.91 1.91
CA LEU A 386 6.84 -21.20 3.34
C LEU A 386 7.12 -22.65 3.74
N GLU A 387 7.24 -23.58 2.79
CA GLU A 387 7.42 -25.02 3.06
C GLU A 387 8.66 -25.32 3.93
N HIS A 388 9.68 -24.48 3.85
CA HIS A 388 10.94 -24.61 4.61
C HIS A 388 11.14 -23.48 5.63
N GLN A 389 10.10 -22.71 5.92
CA GLN A 389 10.11 -21.66 6.94
C GLN A 389 10.08 -22.30 8.33
N LYS A 390 11.21 -22.24 9.05
CA LYS A 390 11.34 -22.79 10.42
C LYS A 390 11.10 -21.73 11.48
N THR A 391 11.56 -20.52 11.21
CA THR A 391 11.34 -19.35 12.05
C THR A 391 9.88 -18.92 12.03
N CYS A 392 9.41 -18.44 13.19
CA CYS A 392 8.05 -17.96 13.35
C CYS A 392 7.81 -16.71 12.49
N LEU A 393 6.67 -16.66 11.81
CA LEU A 393 6.15 -15.43 11.23
C LEU A 393 5.62 -14.53 12.36
N GLU A 394 5.87 -13.24 12.25
CA GLU A 394 5.27 -12.25 13.14
C GLU A 394 3.79 -12.06 12.80
N GLU A 395 3.43 -12.07 11.52
CA GLU A 395 2.06 -11.86 11.06
C GLU A 395 1.72 -12.69 9.81
N PHE A 396 0.54 -13.32 9.82
CA PHE A 396 -0.09 -13.90 8.65
C PHE A 396 -1.51 -13.36 8.49
N PHE A 397 -1.78 -12.72 7.34
CA PHE A 397 -3.06 -12.12 7.03
C PHE A 397 -3.71 -12.80 5.82
N VAL A 398 -4.91 -13.36 6.01
CA VAL A 398 -5.72 -13.90 4.91
C VAL A 398 -7.04 -13.16 4.88
N ASN A 399 -7.33 -12.50 3.76
CA ASN A 399 -8.51 -11.68 3.63
C ASN A 399 -9.36 -12.09 2.43
N PHE A 400 -10.56 -12.57 2.70
CA PHE A 400 -11.54 -12.92 1.68
C PHE A 400 -12.41 -11.71 1.26
N SER A 401 -11.96 -10.50 1.58
CA SER A 401 -12.63 -9.26 1.19
C SER A 401 -12.58 -9.02 -0.31
N PHE A 402 -13.68 -9.15 -1.04
CA PHE A 402 -13.75 -8.65 -2.41
C PHE A 402 -13.93 -7.12 -2.42
N VAL A 403 -12.93 -6.37 -1.94
CA VAL A 403 -13.02 -4.92 -1.69
C VAL A 403 -13.54 -4.15 -2.90
N HIS A 404 -13.18 -4.58 -4.12
CA HIS A 404 -13.64 -3.94 -5.35
C HIS A 404 -14.97 -4.47 -5.91
N ALA A 405 -15.48 -5.63 -5.47
CA ALA A 405 -16.83 -6.07 -5.86
C ALA A 405 -17.92 -5.15 -5.27
N PHE A 406 -17.60 -4.41 -4.22
CA PHE A 406 -18.55 -3.56 -3.48
C PHE A 406 -18.33 -2.06 -3.65
N HIS A 407 -17.56 -1.60 -4.67
CA HIS A 407 -17.51 -0.17 -4.99
C HIS A 407 -18.84 0.31 -5.61
N ASN A 408 -19.88 0.37 -4.80
CA ASN A 408 -21.01 1.25 -5.03
C ASN A 408 -20.54 2.66 -4.67
N ARG A 409 -20.34 3.52 -5.68
CA ARG A 409 -20.01 4.95 -5.52
C ARG A 409 -21.08 5.61 -4.66
N SER A 410 -20.84 5.67 -3.35
CA SER A 410 -21.71 6.29 -2.37
C SER A 410 -21.47 7.79 -2.40
N ASN A 411 -21.91 8.44 -3.47
CA ASN A 411 -22.03 9.89 -3.54
C ASN A 411 -23.52 10.25 -3.45
N PRO A 412 -23.98 10.89 -2.36
CA PRO A 412 -25.39 11.22 -2.15
C PRO A 412 -25.97 12.22 -3.17
N ASN A 413 -25.14 12.83 -4.02
CA ASN A 413 -25.59 13.79 -5.03
C ASN A 413 -25.76 13.20 -6.45
N TRP A 414 -25.67 11.88 -6.62
CA TRP A 414 -25.83 11.26 -7.94
C TRP A 414 -27.31 11.01 -8.27
N ARG A 415 -27.92 11.87 -9.09
CA ARG A 415 -29.24 11.58 -9.68
C ARG A 415 -29.10 10.48 -10.74
N PRO A 416 -29.96 9.44 -10.76
CA PRO A 416 -29.84 8.38 -11.73
C PRO A 416 -30.07 8.92 -13.15
N ARG A 417 -29.09 8.71 -14.03
CA ARG A 417 -29.29 8.84 -15.46
C ARG A 417 -30.32 7.78 -15.86
N LYS A 418 -31.52 8.20 -16.27
CA LYS A 418 -32.46 7.32 -16.99
C LYS A 418 -31.77 6.94 -18.29
N VAL A 419 -31.35 5.68 -18.40
CA VAL A 419 -31.16 5.00 -19.69
C VAL A 419 -31.72 3.59 -19.51
N ASP A 420 -32.39 3.16 -20.57
CA ASP A 420 -33.31 2.05 -20.68
C ASP A 420 -32.76 0.68 -20.25
N ASN A 421 -33.68 -0.13 -19.72
CA ASN A 421 -33.71 -1.60 -19.71
C ASN A 421 -32.36 -2.33 -19.82
N GLY A 422 -31.66 -2.40 -18.70
CA GLY A 422 -30.55 -3.31 -18.45
C GLY A 422 -30.21 -3.30 -16.98
N SER A 423 -30.64 -4.33 -16.26
CA SER A 423 -30.49 -4.55 -14.82
C SER A 423 -29.19 -4.00 -14.21
N ARG A 424 -29.31 -3.15 -13.18
CA ARG A 424 -28.24 -2.96 -12.18
C ARG A 424 -27.81 -4.36 -11.73
N LYS A 425 -26.59 -4.82 -12.05
CA LYS A 425 -26.08 -6.07 -11.48
C LYS A 425 -25.91 -5.86 -9.97
N LYS A 426 -26.92 -6.28 -9.21
CA LYS A 426 -26.83 -6.52 -7.77
C LYS A 426 -25.62 -7.45 -7.57
N VAL A 427 -24.75 -7.14 -6.61
CA VAL A 427 -23.67 -8.07 -6.24
C VAL A 427 -24.33 -9.39 -5.88
N ASP A 428 -23.93 -10.44 -6.58
CA ASP A 428 -24.39 -11.79 -6.29
C ASP A 428 -23.60 -12.31 -5.09
N TYR A 429 -24.18 -12.14 -3.90
CA TYR A 429 -23.58 -12.63 -2.66
C TYR A 429 -23.35 -14.15 -2.70
N ASP A 430 -24.16 -14.89 -3.45
CA ASP A 430 -24.00 -16.34 -3.58
C ASP A 430 -22.76 -16.66 -4.42
N GLN A 431 -22.48 -15.88 -5.47
CA GLN A 431 -21.25 -16.01 -6.24
C GLN A 431 -20.00 -15.71 -5.40
N VAL A 432 -20.02 -14.63 -4.60
CA VAL A 432 -18.91 -14.25 -3.71
C VAL A 432 -18.70 -15.32 -2.62
N ALA A 433 -19.78 -15.80 -2.02
CA ALA A 433 -19.73 -16.87 -1.02
C ALA A 433 -19.19 -18.18 -1.62
N SER A 434 -19.61 -18.53 -2.84
CA SER A 434 -19.12 -19.71 -3.56
C SER A 434 -17.61 -19.64 -3.81
N LEU A 435 -17.11 -18.52 -4.34
CA LEU A 435 -15.67 -18.31 -4.56
C LEU A 435 -14.86 -18.31 -3.27
N THR A 436 -15.40 -17.71 -2.21
CA THR A 436 -14.78 -17.72 -0.87
C THR A 436 -14.64 -19.16 -0.38
N SER A 437 -15.71 -19.95 -0.48
CA SER A 437 -15.72 -21.35 -0.06
C SER A 437 -14.71 -22.18 -0.86
N GLU A 438 -14.70 -22.03 -2.20
CA GLU A 438 -13.78 -22.74 -3.09
C GLU A 438 -12.30 -22.43 -2.74
N PHE A 439 -11.95 -21.15 -2.59
CA PHE A 439 -10.59 -20.77 -2.26
C PHE A 439 -10.19 -21.18 -0.83
N THR A 440 -11.13 -21.12 0.11
CA THR A 440 -10.90 -21.58 1.49
C THR A 440 -10.64 -23.08 1.52
N GLU A 441 -11.36 -23.88 0.74
CA GLU A 441 -11.10 -25.33 0.60
C GLU A 441 -9.71 -25.60 0.02
N LYS A 442 -9.32 -24.87 -1.02
CA LYS A 442 -7.95 -24.97 -1.58
C LYS A 442 -6.89 -24.56 -0.55
N THR A 443 -7.18 -23.54 0.26
CA THR A 443 -6.28 -23.07 1.32
C THR A 443 -6.13 -24.14 2.39
N ASP A 444 -7.22 -24.75 2.85
CA ASP A 444 -7.22 -25.87 3.78
C ASP A 444 -6.38 -27.05 3.25
N GLN A 445 -6.55 -27.43 1.99
CA GLN A 445 -5.74 -28.47 1.34
C GLN A 445 -4.24 -28.10 1.29
N CYS A 446 -3.93 -26.84 0.98
CA CYS A 446 -2.56 -26.34 0.97
C CYS A 446 -1.93 -26.43 2.36
N LEU A 447 -2.63 -25.94 3.39
CA LEU A 447 -2.18 -25.94 4.78
C LEU A 447 -2.01 -27.36 5.33
N LYS A 448 -2.94 -28.29 5.03
CA LYS A 448 -2.81 -29.72 5.37
C LYS A 448 -1.56 -30.39 4.80
N SER A 449 -1.06 -29.87 3.67
CA SER A 449 0.14 -30.41 3.02
C SER A 449 1.45 -29.88 3.60
N MET A 450 1.37 -29.01 4.62
CA MET A 450 2.52 -28.37 5.28
C MET A 450 2.50 -28.65 6.78
N PRO A 451 3.64 -28.53 7.48
CA PRO A 451 3.65 -28.49 8.93
C PRO A 451 2.77 -27.35 9.48
N PRO A 452 2.25 -27.46 10.72
CA PRO A 452 1.46 -26.39 11.32
C PRO A 452 2.18 -25.04 11.27
N LEU A 453 1.49 -24.02 10.77
CA LEU A 453 2.07 -22.70 10.57
C LEU A 453 2.48 -22.08 11.91
N ARG A 454 3.75 -21.69 12.00
CA ARG A 454 4.31 -21.01 13.17
C ARG A 454 4.12 -19.51 12.97
N VAL A 455 3.05 -18.95 13.53
CA VAL A 455 2.73 -17.51 13.43
C VAL A 455 2.33 -16.94 14.78
N ARG A 456 2.76 -15.71 15.09
CA ARG A 456 2.38 -15.00 16.33
C ARG A 456 1.03 -14.32 16.22
N THR A 457 0.78 -13.63 15.11
CA THR A 457 -0.46 -12.90 14.86
C THR A 457 -1.15 -13.42 13.62
N LEU A 458 -2.35 -14.00 13.79
CA LEU A 458 -3.19 -14.46 12.69
C LEU A 458 -4.36 -13.51 12.50
N ILE A 459 -4.47 -12.96 11.30
CA ILE A 459 -5.57 -12.05 10.92
C ILE A 459 -6.38 -12.73 9.82
N ILE A 460 -7.68 -12.93 10.03
CA ILE A 460 -8.59 -13.55 9.06
C ILE A 460 -9.74 -12.60 8.74
N GLY A 461 -9.91 -12.25 7.47
CA GLY A 461 -11.08 -11.50 7.00
C GLY A 461 -12.21 -12.45 6.60
N SER A 462 -13.13 -12.80 7.52
CA SER A 462 -14.31 -13.64 7.22
C SER A 462 -15.49 -13.35 8.17
N VAL A 463 -16.69 -13.69 7.72
CA VAL A 463 -17.96 -13.70 8.48
C VAL A 463 -18.55 -15.10 8.58
N ASN A 464 -17.77 -16.13 8.24
CA ASN A 464 -18.18 -17.52 8.30
C ASN A 464 -17.20 -18.30 9.18
N GLN A 465 -17.76 -19.01 10.16
CA GLN A 465 -17.01 -19.82 11.11
C GLN A 465 -16.15 -20.89 10.44
N GLU A 466 -16.69 -21.56 9.41
CA GLU A 466 -16.01 -22.68 8.75
C GLU A 466 -14.72 -22.20 8.04
N ASP A 467 -14.73 -20.99 7.49
CA ASP A 467 -13.55 -20.41 6.85
C ASP A 467 -12.46 -20.10 7.87
N VAL A 468 -12.86 -19.56 9.03
CA VAL A 468 -11.95 -19.30 10.15
C VAL A 468 -11.38 -20.61 10.68
N PHE A 469 -12.22 -21.63 10.86
CA PHE A 469 -11.83 -22.95 11.35
C PHE A 469 -10.78 -23.60 10.44
N ARG A 470 -11.01 -23.57 9.12
CA ARG A 470 -10.11 -24.15 8.11
C ARG A 470 -8.72 -23.53 8.10
N ILE A 471 -8.56 -22.27 8.50
CA ILE A 471 -7.23 -21.65 8.60
C ILE A 471 -6.66 -21.85 10.01
N LEU A 472 -7.42 -21.50 11.05
CA LEU A 472 -6.97 -21.48 12.43
C LEU A 472 -6.54 -22.87 12.93
N SER A 473 -7.20 -23.94 12.48
CA SER A 473 -6.90 -25.32 12.90
C SER A 473 -5.50 -25.81 12.46
N HIS A 474 -4.89 -25.19 11.44
CA HIS A 474 -3.55 -25.54 10.95
C HIS A 474 -2.44 -24.63 11.49
N VAL A 475 -2.76 -23.73 12.42
CA VAL A 475 -1.75 -22.89 13.09
C VAL A 475 -1.24 -23.59 14.34
N HIS A 476 0.06 -23.43 14.63
CA HIS A 476 0.68 -23.99 15.82
C HIS A 476 0.14 -23.33 17.10
N PRO A 477 -0.55 -24.07 18.00
CA PRO A 477 -1.32 -23.47 19.09
C PRO A 477 -0.46 -22.72 20.11
N GLU A 478 0.70 -23.26 20.50
CA GLU A 478 1.53 -22.65 21.56
C GLU A 478 2.30 -21.39 21.11
N ILE A 479 2.36 -21.14 19.80
CA ILE A 479 3.11 -20.01 19.23
C ILE A 479 2.19 -18.83 18.95
N LEU A 480 0.93 -19.12 18.61
CA LEU A 480 -0.08 -18.12 18.34
C LEU A 480 -0.36 -17.29 19.58
N LYS A 481 -0.26 -15.97 19.44
CA LYS A 481 -0.51 -14.99 20.51
C LYS A 481 -1.76 -14.18 20.25
N VAL A 482 -1.99 -13.77 19.01
CA VAL A 482 -3.11 -12.88 18.65
C VAL A 482 -3.97 -13.54 17.59
N ILE A 483 -5.27 -13.60 17.86
CA ILE A 483 -6.31 -13.97 16.89
C ILE A 483 -7.11 -12.71 16.58
N GLU A 484 -7.09 -12.29 15.33
CA GLU A 484 -7.90 -11.19 14.85
C GLU A 484 -8.82 -11.62 13.71
N ILE A 485 -10.12 -11.44 13.88
CA ILE A 485 -11.12 -11.71 12.85
C ILE A 485 -11.73 -10.37 12.43
N ARG A 486 -11.51 -10.02 11.17
CA ARG A 486 -11.97 -8.76 10.57
C ARG A 486 -13.16 -8.99 9.66
N TYR A 487 -13.99 -7.96 9.60
CA TYR A 487 -15.07 -7.92 8.66
C TYR A 487 -14.52 -7.74 7.23
N PRO A 488 -14.81 -8.67 6.30
CA PRO A 488 -14.22 -8.68 4.97
C PRO A 488 -14.87 -7.66 4.03
N PHE A 489 -15.97 -6.99 4.38
CA PHE A 489 -16.65 -6.11 3.43
C PHE A 489 -16.62 -4.64 3.89
N LYS A 490 -16.67 -3.68 2.95
CA LYS A 490 -16.87 -2.26 3.29
C LYS A 490 -18.34 -1.89 3.49
N VAL A 491 -19.25 -2.84 3.25
CA VAL A 491 -20.70 -2.67 3.36
C VAL A 491 -21.22 -3.65 4.40
N ASN A 492 -22.06 -3.16 5.31
CA ASN A 492 -22.66 -3.96 6.37
C ASN A 492 -23.64 -4.97 5.73
N VAL A 493 -23.29 -6.24 5.77
CA VAL A 493 -24.16 -7.38 5.51
C VAL A 493 -24.65 -7.77 6.89
N GLU A 494 -25.96 -7.91 7.06
CA GLU A 494 -26.58 -8.35 8.32
C GLU A 494 -26.29 -9.84 8.56
N LYS A 495 -25.01 -10.21 8.71
CA LYS A 495 -24.58 -11.55 9.02
C LYS A 495 -23.68 -11.52 10.26
N CYS A 496 -24.12 -12.21 11.30
CA CYS A 496 -23.33 -12.45 12.49
C CYS A 496 -22.37 -13.65 12.28
N LEU A 497 -21.23 -13.61 12.96
CA LEU A 497 -20.27 -14.70 13.02
C LEU A 497 -20.59 -15.59 14.23
N GLU A 498 -20.81 -16.87 13.97
CA GLU A 498 -20.81 -17.90 15.02
C GLU A 498 -19.38 -18.32 15.34
N VAL A 499 -19.07 -18.57 16.62
CA VAL A 499 -17.73 -19.00 17.06
C VAL A 499 -17.74 -20.27 17.94
N ASP A 500 -18.89 -20.95 18.05
CA ASP A 500 -19.14 -22.13 18.90
C ASP A 500 -18.15 -23.28 18.68
N ASN A 501 -17.77 -23.52 17.41
CA ASN A 501 -16.84 -24.56 16.99
C ASN A 501 -15.39 -24.09 17.09
N ILE A 502 -15.08 -22.86 16.66
CA ILE A 502 -13.70 -22.36 16.69
C ILE A 502 -13.20 -22.13 18.11
N CYS A 503 -14.08 -21.82 19.08
CA CYS A 503 -13.68 -21.65 20.47
C CYS A 503 -13.28 -22.97 21.16
N GLN A 504 -13.57 -24.13 20.56
CA GLN A 504 -13.08 -25.43 21.04
C GLN A 504 -11.66 -25.76 20.57
N LEU A 505 -11.08 -24.98 19.66
CA LEU A 505 -9.74 -25.23 19.14
C LEU A 505 -8.66 -24.99 20.20
N LYS A 506 -7.59 -25.80 20.16
CA LYS A 506 -6.42 -25.58 21.03
C LYS A 506 -5.79 -24.21 20.80
N GLN A 507 -5.81 -23.75 19.55
CA GLN A 507 -5.30 -22.44 19.13
C GLN A 507 -6.05 -21.29 19.81
N TRP A 508 -7.39 -21.38 19.87
CA TRP A 508 -8.22 -20.42 20.60
C TRP A 508 -7.87 -20.37 22.10
N ASN A 509 -7.70 -21.55 22.70
CA ASN A 509 -7.43 -21.69 24.13
C ASN A 509 -5.97 -21.34 24.53
N SER A 510 -5.06 -21.21 23.57
CA SER A 510 -3.63 -20.92 23.82
C SER A 510 -3.25 -19.48 23.52
N ALA A 511 -4.04 -18.77 22.71
CA ALA A 511 -3.78 -17.39 22.35
C ALA A 511 -4.00 -16.44 23.55
N GLU A 512 -3.30 -15.30 23.52
CA GLU A 512 -3.31 -14.29 24.58
C GLU A 512 -4.28 -13.15 24.28
N GLU A 513 -4.51 -12.83 23.01
CA GLU A 513 -5.37 -11.72 22.60
C GLU A 513 -6.39 -12.14 21.54
N LEU A 514 -7.62 -11.66 21.70
CA LEU A 514 -8.73 -11.86 20.77
C LEU A 514 -9.32 -10.53 20.31
N ILE A 515 -9.36 -10.30 18.99
CA ILE A 515 -9.90 -9.09 18.38
C ILE A 515 -10.95 -9.45 17.33
N ILE A 516 -12.21 -9.12 17.58
CA ILE A 516 -13.34 -9.31 16.67
C ILE A 516 -14.29 -8.12 16.82
N ASN A 517 -13.77 -6.90 16.69
CA ASN A 517 -14.52 -5.65 16.93
C ASN A 517 -15.17 -5.06 15.67
N SER A 518 -14.95 -5.68 14.50
CA SER A 518 -15.54 -5.27 13.22
C SER A 518 -16.64 -6.21 12.73
N VAL A 519 -16.76 -7.41 13.30
CA VAL A 519 -17.80 -8.40 12.98
C VAL A 519 -18.66 -8.62 14.21
N THR A 520 -19.99 -8.64 14.04
CA THR A 520 -20.91 -8.97 15.14
C THR A 520 -20.90 -10.49 15.40
N ILE A 521 -20.62 -10.91 16.63
CA ILE A 521 -20.66 -12.31 17.05
C ILE A 521 -22.05 -12.66 17.58
N SER A 522 -22.64 -13.77 17.13
CA SER A 522 -23.94 -14.27 17.63
C SER A 522 -23.82 -15.18 18.85
N THR A 523 -22.70 -15.88 19.00
CA THR A 523 -22.41 -16.77 20.15
C THR A 523 -22.47 -16.02 21.48
N GLY A 524 -22.96 -16.69 22.55
CA GLY A 524 -23.02 -16.10 23.89
C GLY A 524 -21.65 -15.96 24.54
N ILE A 525 -21.44 -14.91 25.36
CA ILE A 525 -20.15 -14.63 26.03
C ILE A 525 -19.62 -15.84 26.82
N GLN A 526 -20.50 -16.52 27.55
CA GLN A 526 -20.13 -17.67 28.38
C GLN A 526 -19.71 -18.89 27.54
N GLU A 527 -20.29 -19.04 26.36
CA GLU A 527 -20.02 -20.16 25.45
C GLU A 527 -18.66 -20.02 24.76
N MET A 528 -18.23 -18.78 24.48
CA MET A 528 -16.95 -18.50 23.83
C MET A 528 -15.72 -18.84 24.70
N LYS A 529 -15.90 -19.05 26.01
CA LYS A 529 -14.84 -19.34 26.99
C LYS A 529 -13.65 -18.38 26.88
N ILE A 530 -13.90 -17.07 26.90
CA ILE A 530 -12.87 -16.04 26.63
C ILE A 530 -12.05 -15.60 27.86
N THR A 531 -12.28 -16.16 29.04
CA THR A 531 -11.72 -15.64 30.29
C THR A 531 -10.24 -15.96 30.50
N HIS A 532 -9.66 -16.86 29.71
CA HIS A 532 -8.22 -17.16 29.71
C HIS A 532 -7.39 -16.11 28.96
N PHE A 533 -8.00 -15.35 28.04
CA PHE A 533 -7.30 -14.31 27.29
C PHE A 533 -6.78 -13.20 28.21
N VAL A 534 -5.62 -12.64 27.86
CA VAL A 534 -5.05 -11.44 28.49
C VAL A 534 -5.83 -10.20 28.08
N SER A 535 -6.20 -10.12 26.80
CA SER A 535 -6.90 -9.00 26.19
C SER A 535 -8.01 -9.44 25.24
N VAL A 536 -9.15 -8.77 25.28
CA VAL A 536 -10.30 -9.04 24.38
C VAL A 536 -10.87 -7.71 23.88
N ASP A 537 -11.07 -7.57 22.57
CA ASP A 537 -11.86 -6.47 21.97
C ASP A 537 -12.84 -7.07 20.94
N ILE A 538 -14.10 -7.24 21.33
CA ILE A 538 -15.12 -7.94 20.53
C ILE A 538 -16.40 -7.12 20.39
N LEU A 539 -17.13 -7.40 19.31
CA LEU A 539 -18.49 -6.93 19.06
C LEU A 539 -19.46 -8.11 19.11
N VAL A 540 -20.41 -8.11 20.03
CA VAL A 540 -21.44 -9.17 20.16
C VAL A 540 -22.81 -8.67 19.77
N GLU A 541 -23.70 -9.56 19.33
CA GLU A 541 -25.07 -9.17 19.00
C GLU A 541 -25.84 -8.79 20.26
N ASN A 542 -25.80 -9.64 21.28
CA ASN A 542 -26.54 -9.50 22.53
C ASN A 542 -25.61 -9.61 23.72
N ILE A 543 -25.86 -8.81 24.76
CA ILE A 543 -25.27 -8.99 26.08
C ILE A 543 -26.36 -9.00 27.15
N TYR A 544 -26.20 -9.89 28.14
CA TYR A 544 -27.12 -10.01 29.27
C TYR A 544 -26.44 -9.55 30.58
N ALA A 545 -27.24 -9.20 31.59
CA ALA A 545 -26.70 -8.78 32.89
C ALA A 545 -25.89 -9.91 33.55
N GLU A 546 -26.31 -11.15 33.34
CA GLU A 546 -25.66 -12.38 33.79
C GLU A 546 -24.25 -12.52 33.21
N ASP A 547 -24.02 -12.10 31.97
CA ASP A 547 -22.70 -12.15 31.34
C ASP A 547 -21.72 -11.21 32.03
N ILE A 548 -22.19 -10.02 32.45
CA ILE A 548 -21.35 -9.06 33.17
C ILE A 548 -20.99 -9.59 34.55
N VAL A 549 -21.96 -10.19 35.25
CA VAL A 549 -21.74 -10.83 36.57
C VAL A 549 -20.79 -12.02 36.45
N TYR A 550 -20.97 -12.85 35.42
CA TYR A 550 -20.09 -13.97 35.10
C TYR A 550 -18.65 -13.50 34.84
N LEU A 551 -18.46 -12.53 33.93
CA LEU A 551 -17.14 -11.99 33.61
C LEU A 551 -16.49 -11.36 34.84
N LYS A 552 -17.23 -10.59 35.64
CA LYS A 552 -16.72 -10.04 36.91
C LYS A 552 -16.18 -11.15 37.82
N LYS A 553 -16.91 -12.25 37.97
CA LYS A 553 -16.52 -13.39 38.81
C LYS A 553 -15.29 -14.12 38.27
N GLU A 554 -15.23 -14.39 36.98
CA GLU A 554 -14.12 -15.15 36.38
C GLU A 554 -12.86 -14.30 36.21
N LEU A 555 -12.99 -13.03 35.83
CA LEU A 555 -11.84 -12.13 35.68
C LEU A 555 -11.14 -11.84 37.00
N LEU A 556 -11.88 -11.80 38.13
CA LEU A 556 -11.29 -11.67 39.47
C LEU A 556 -10.43 -12.88 39.88
N LYS A 557 -10.62 -14.05 39.24
CA LYS A 557 -9.80 -15.25 39.46
C LYS A 557 -8.60 -15.33 38.51
N SER A 558 -8.65 -14.61 37.39
CA SER A 558 -7.57 -14.63 36.39
C SER A 558 -6.32 -13.96 36.96
N SER A 559 -5.14 -14.52 36.70
CA SER A 559 -3.85 -13.89 37.05
C SER A 559 -3.32 -12.97 35.96
N ASN A 560 -3.71 -13.20 34.70
CA ASN A 560 -3.06 -12.61 33.54
C ASN A 560 -3.93 -11.57 32.80
N PHE A 561 -5.24 -11.54 33.08
CA PHE A 561 -6.17 -10.59 32.48
C PHE A 561 -5.72 -9.13 32.66
N LYS A 562 -5.72 -8.35 31.56
CA LYS A 562 -5.44 -6.92 31.55
C LYS A 562 -6.65 -6.07 31.15
N LYS A 563 -7.29 -6.38 30.01
CA LYS A 563 -8.35 -5.52 29.46
C LYS A 563 -9.32 -6.26 28.54
N PHE A 564 -10.61 -6.23 28.87
CA PHE A 564 -11.68 -6.73 28.01
C PHE A 564 -12.58 -5.57 27.62
N LYS A 565 -12.83 -5.39 26.33
CA LYS A 565 -13.76 -4.43 25.76
C LYS A 565 -14.78 -5.21 24.94
N ILE A 566 -16.04 -5.13 25.35
CA ILE A 566 -17.15 -5.82 24.71
C ILE A 566 -18.11 -4.73 24.25
N THR A 567 -18.17 -4.53 22.95
CA THR A 567 -19.18 -3.69 22.29
C THR A 567 -20.37 -4.59 21.96
N PHE A 568 -21.58 -4.06 21.99
CA PHE A 568 -22.77 -4.86 21.71
C PHE A 568 -23.82 -4.09 20.88
N ALA A 569 -24.54 -4.81 20.01
CA ALA A 569 -25.60 -4.23 19.19
C ALA A 569 -26.92 -4.08 19.95
N LYS A 570 -27.24 -5.07 20.78
CA LYS A 570 -28.43 -5.15 21.63
C LYS A 570 -28.01 -5.51 23.05
N SER A 571 -28.80 -5.08 24.02
CA SER A 571 -28.53 -5.37 25.43
C SER A 571 -29.83 -5.64 26.19
N THR A 572 -29.82 -6.66 27.03
CA THR A 572 -30.90 -6.96 27.98
C THR A 572 -30.32 -6.93 29.38
N LEU A 573 -30.23 -5.71 29.92
CA LEU A 573 -29.58 -5.45 31.21
C LEU A 573 -30.63 -5.38 32.32
N ASP A 574 -31.06 -6.55 32.80
CA ASP A 574 -31.91 -6.63 33.99
C ASP A 574 -31.22 -5.92 35.16
N GLN A 575 -31.83 -4.83 35.61
CA GLN A 575 -31.30 -4.01 36.69
C GLN A 575 -31.23 -4.80 37.99
N SER A 576 -32.18 -5.71 38.24
CA SER A 576 -32.19 -6.53 39.45
C SER A 576 -30.98 -7.47 39.52
N VAL A 577 -30.56 -8.01 38.37
CA VAL A 577 -29.36 -8.84 38.25
C VAL A 577 -28.10 -7.99 38.38
N LEU A 578 -28.06 -6.79 37.80
CA LEU A 578 -26.93 -5.87 37.96
C LEU A 578 -26.73 -5.40 39.41
N LEU A 579 -27.81 -5.30 40.20
CA LEU A 579 -27.70 -4.99 41.64
C LEU A 579 -26.90 -6.04 42.40
N SER A 580 -26.78 -7.28 41.89
CA SER A 580 -25.90 -8.30 42.48
C SER A 580 -24.40 -7.96 42.40
N LEU A 581 -24.00 -7.00 41.55
CA LEU A 581 -22.65 -6.44 41.53
C LEU A 581 -22.38 -5.52 42.73
N GLY A 582 -23.43 -5.05 43.41
CA GLY A 582 -23.38 -3.97 44.40
C GLY A 582 -23.58 -2.59 43.79
N GLU A 583 -23.68 -1.57 44.65
CA GLU A 583 -23.88 -0.18 44.24
C GLU A 583 -22.68 0.32 43.41
N PRO A 584 -22.92 1.01 42.27
CA PRO A 584 -21.85 1.59 41.47
C PRO A 584 -21.17 2.74 42.20
N TYR A 585 -19.84 2.83 42.08
CA TYR A 585 -19.07 3.98 42.55
C TYR A 585 -19.51 5.28 41.86
N ARG A 586 -19.80 5.21 40.57
CA ARG A 586 -20.34 6.33 39.78
C ARG A 586 -21.54 5.88 38.96
N LEU A 587 -22.63 6.63 39.08
CA LEU A 587 -23.83 6.51 38.27
C LEU A 587 -24.09 7.85 37.56
N ALA A 588 -24.02 7.87 36.24
CA ALA A 588 -24.25 9.07 35.43
C ALA A 588 -24.93 8.71 34.10
N GLY A 589 -26.24 8.97 34.01
CA GLY A 589 -27.04 8.62 32.83
C GLY A 589 -26.97 7.13 32.51
N TYR A 590 -26.50 6.80 31.31
CA TYR A 590 -26.29 5.42 30.84
C TYR A 590 -24.98 4.78 31.32
N THR A 591 -24.18 5.52 32.10
CA THR A 591 -22.86 5.07 32.53
C THR A 591 -22.87 4.63 33.99
N ARG A 592 -22.31 3.44 34.24
CA ARG A 592 -22.09 2.88 35.58
C ARG A 592 -20.65 2.43 35.72
N VAL A 593 -20.04 2.69 36.88
CA VAL A 593 -18.65 2.34 37.16
C VAL A 593 -18.55 1.60 38.49
N TRP A 594 -17.79 0.51 38.51
CA TRP A 594 -17.47 -0.25 39.71
C TRP A 594 -15.97 -0.51 39.83
N TYR A 595 -15.51 -0.68 41.07
CA TYR A 595 -14.15 -1.11 41.41
C TYR A 595 -14.23 -2.28 42.38
N PHE A 596 -13.54 -3.38 42.07
CA PHE A 596 -13.47 -4.56 42.93
C PHE A 596 -12.02 -4.92 43.20
N LEU A 597 -11.62 -5.03 44.46
CA LEU A 597 -10.27 -5.44 44.83
C LEU A 597 -10.03 -6.90 44.41
N PHE A 598 -8.88 -7.18 43.78
CA PHE A 598 -8.47 -8.55 43.51
C PHE A 598 -8.08 -9.26 44.82
N PRO A 599 -8.46 -10.54 45.02
CA PRO A 599 -8.02 -11.29 46.19
C PRO A 599 -6.50 -11.31 46.30
N ASN A 600 -5.97 -10.94 47.48
CA ASN A 600 -4.53 -10.92 47.78
C ASN A 600 -3.67 -10.03 46.85
N SER A 601 -4.25 -8.96 46.28
CA SER A 601 -3.55 -8.01 45.42
C SER A 601 -3.91 -6.57 45.78
N THR A 602 -3.07 -5.61 45.38
CA THR A 602 -3.32 -4.16 45.45
C THR A 602 -4.05 -3.63 44.22
N GLN A 603 -4.28 -4.49 43.22
CA GLN A 603 -4.94 -4.14 41.97
C GLN A 603 -6.46 -4.25 42.10
N TYR A 604 -7.16 -3.51 41.24
CA TYR A 604 -8.61 -3.46 41.17
C TYR A 604 -9.10 -3.88 39.79
N LEU A 605 -10.20 -4.61 39.76
CA LEU A 605 -11.04 -4.79 38.59
C LEU A 605 -11.94 -3.56 38.45
N HIS A 606 -11.65 -2.74 37.45
CA HIS A 606 -12.46 -1.60 37.05
C HIS A 606 -13.45 -2.03 35.97
N ILE A 607 -14.75 -1.90 36.26
CA ILE A 607 -15.83 -2.16 35.30
C ILE A 607 -16.46 -0.83 34.91
N PHE A 608 -16.41 -0.49 33.64
CA PHE A 608 -17.09 0.64 33.02
C PHE A 608 -18.18 0.11 32.10
N LEU A 609 -19.44 0.35 32.44
CA LEU A 609 -20.60 -0.04 31.64
C LEU A 609 -21.25 1.21 31.06
N HIS A 610 -21.32 1.28 29.74
CA HIS A 610 -22.23 2.16 29.02
C HIS A 610 -23.39 1.31 28.49
N SER A 611 -24.57 1.42 29.11
CA SER A 611 -25.68 0.46 28.92
C SER A 611 -26.16 0.29 27.48
N GLU A 612 -25.91 1.25 26.60
CA GLU A 612 -26.33 1.20 25.18
C GLU A 612 -25.21 0.89 24.19
N ARG A 613 -23.95 0.75 24.64
CA ARG A 613 -22.80 0.70 23.71
C ARG A 613 -21.80 -0.39 24.02
N SER A 614 -21.33 -0.45 25.27
CA SER A 614 -20.19 -1.28 25.60
C SER A 614 -20.01 -1.49 27.09
N VAL A 615 -19.36 -2.59 27.45
CA VAL A 615 -18.79 -2.82 28.78
C VAL A 615 -17.28 -3.00 28.65
N ILE A 616 -16.52 -2.37 29.54
CA ILE A 616 -15.07 -2.44 29.59
C ILE A 616 -14.66 -2.91 30.98
N PHE A 617 -13.84 -3.95 31.03
CA PHE A 617 -13.18 -4.45 32.21
C PHE A 617 -11.70 -4.12 32.09
N ASN A 618 -11.09 -3.53 33.13
CA ASN A 618 -9.65 -3.30 33.20
C ASN A 618 -9.11 -3.78 34.54
N ARG A 619 -7.92 -4.36 34.53
CA ARG A 619 -7.09 -4.48 35.73
C ARG A 619 -6.31 -3.18 35.89
N VAL A 620 -6.48 -2.49 37.01
CA VAL A 620 -5.83 -1.21 37.29
C VAL A 620 -5.11 -1.26 38.63
N GLU A 621 -3.99 -0.54 38.74
CA GLU A 621 -3.31 -0.33 40.03
C GLU A 621 -4.12 0.59 40.95
N PHE A 622 -3.91 0.48 42.26
CA PHE A 622 -4.55 1.33 43.26
C PHE A 622 -4.42 2.83 42.95
N GLU A 623 -3.25 3.27 42.47
CA GLU A 623 -2.96 4.66 42.09
C GLU A 623 -3.87 5.20 40.98
N ASN A 624 -4.42 4.31 40.16
CA ASN A 624 -5.34 4.64 39.07
C ASN A 624 -6.81 4.53 39.48
N THR A 625 -7.08 4.35 40.78
CA THR A 625 -8.43 4.32 41.33
C THR A 625 -8.79 5.68 41.94
N PRO A 626 -10.08 6.03 42.02
CA PRO A 626 -10.52 7.26 42.64
C PRO A 626 -10.31 7.30 44.18
N PHE A 627 -9.82 6.20 44.77
CA PHE A 627 -9.51 6.10 46.19
C PHE A 627 -8.08 6.56 46.50
N PHE A 628 -7.25 6.78 45.48
CA PHE A 628 -5.90 7.28 45.66
C PHE A 628 -5.90 8.81 45.79
N GLU A 629 -5.55 9.29 46.98
CA GLU A 629 -5.23 10.70 47.21
C GLU A 629 -3.69 10.83 47.22
N PRO A 630 -3.08 11.54 46.25
CA PRO A 630 -1.64 11.77 46.28
C PRO A 630 -1.32 12.63 47.51
N ILE A 631 -0.40 12.14 48.35
CA ILE A 631 0.14 12.95 49.46
C ILE A 631 0.90 14.11 48.81
N VAL A 632 0.27 15.28 48.75
CA VAL A 632 0.95 16.54 48.45
C VAL A 632 1.83 16.84 49.66
N GLN A 633 3.11 16.49 49.56
CA GLN A 633 4.12 17.04 50.46
C GLN A 633 4.20 18.54 50.15
N ASN A 634 3.55 19.35 50.99
CA ASN A 634 3.80 20.78 51.05
C ASN A 634 5.24 20.97 51.58
N GLU A 635 6.16 21.37 50.71
CA GLU A 635 7.39 22.06 51.10
C GLU A 635 7.09 23.49 51.58
#